data_AF-A0A0P7WAF6-F1
#
_entry.id   AF-A0A0P7WAF6-F1
#
_cell.length_a   1.000
_cell.length_b   1.000
_cell.length_c   1.000
_cell.angle_alpha   90.00
_cell.angle_beta   90.00
_cell.angle_gamma   90.00
#
_symmetry.space_group_name_H-M   'P 1'
#
loop_
_entity.id
_entity.type
_entity.pdbx_description
1 polymer ?
#
loop_
_entity_poly.entity_id
_entity_poly.type
_entity_poly.pdbx_seq_one_letter_code
_entity_poly.pdbx_strand_id
1 'polypeptide(L)'
;MRMSFLPALDPMTTSLTVRSGAASASWQAGLTGNATIIANRSPLRTAPERIFFDVEVDGFDTPGPSGSDYDPRLHELIYLWDFDEPGLRFDTPEKLLSEWRDANVAHGPFVAHLYRVPGRYTARVTVIEPATGRTAQAAFEVVVEDPAETFADEHTLYVSQSGDFANAPQGALMFDDLHKAFDHIDSAGPIPKRVMLRRGEVWQLTKSTWFSDRRAHFVHVIAEPGSGARPELRGVPDTGERAIFRHRNTLAGSEYAYSGLVLRGGWDSTTETGFNTNYGIQIEQAAMGHVVVDNCHITGCDQAIFESNTDQEIQDEKSVVVNDCHFTNWRGLCHYAAGASRYAWLGTAIVCDPDALAGGPKNNYHNEHGPIRFQCRNTFKAFIDGCDIFNRVGWFRNVGYQTQQPCIRWNQMAAPGSVLNLQRSSLEGGQVTIAVTGVNGDTVENVQNVLIDRCIFVGSHMTQAAIKADSTALTVRNCIAIFPDVERIARVYAPKGFVQVTDNFNPQALTAPMRVYNNSVLNLMGDANHPLGDARVDLVVDEIGLADLEVANNVLHQPNLGVPDVDQGPLSTQILWLPRERGYISQEQPELLAQYASPLDTVQLPRPLEGSPALGNALSGSVSYRDLLGNDRPTYPSMGALERG
;
A
#
# COMPACT_ATOMS: atom_id res chain seq x y z
N MET A 1 -16.85 -45.01 -20.23
CA MET A 1 -17.31 -44.11 -19.16
C MET A 1 -17.09 -42.69 -19.67
N ARG A 2 -18.16 -41.98 -20.07
CA ARG A 2 -18.06 -40.62 -20.64
C ARG A 2 -18.02 -39.63 -19.47
N MET A 3 -16.86 -38.99 -19.26
CA MET A 3 -16.75 -37.85 -18.33
C MET A 3 -17.66 -36.73 -18.82
N SER A 4 -18.59 -36.30 -17.96
CA SER A 4 -19.37 -35.09 -18.16
C SER A 4 -18.45 -33.90 -18.01
N PHE A 5 -18.23 -33.17 -19.10
CA PHE A 5 -17.65 -31.84 -19.04
C PHE A 5 -18.58 -30.95 -18.21
N LEU A 6 -18.06 -30.36 -17.14
CA LEU A 6 -18.68 -29.19 -16.53
C LEU A 6 -18.90 -28.15 -17.63
N PRO A 7 -20.04 -27.42 -17.64
CA PRO A 7 -20.25 -26.36 -18.60
C PRO A 7 -19.09 -25.36 -18.47
N ALA A 8 -18.53 -24.94 -19.60
CA ALA A 8 -17.54 -23.88 -19.64
C ALA A 8 -18.10 -22.70 -18.84
N LEU A 9 -17.42 -22.34 -17.76
CA LEU A 9 -17.67 -21.09 -17.06
C LEU A 9 -17.31 -20.00 -18.07
N ASP A 10 -18.34 -19.41 -18.68
CA ASP A 10 -18.21 -18.16 -19.42
C ASP A 10 -17.57 -17.16 -18.45
N PRO A 11 -16.45 -16.48 -18.79
CA PRO A 11 -15.89 -15.43 -17.96
C PRO A 11 -16.87 -14.24 -17.97
N MET A 12 -17.99 -14.39 -17.27
CA MET A 12 -18.87 -13.29 -16.95
C MET A 12 -18.16 -12.45 -15.91
N THR A 13 -17.63 -11.31 -16.34
CA THR A 13 -17.40 -10.16 -15.48
C THR A 13 -18.75 -9.84 -14.81
N THR A 14 -18.98 -10.39 -13.62
CA THR A 14 -20.19 -10.07 -12.84
C THR A 14 -19.94 -8.75 -12.13
N SER A 15 -19.90 -7.65 -12.88
CA SER A 15 -20.17 -6.33 -12.31
C SER A 15 -21.65 -6.30 -11.96
N LEU A 16 -22.00 -6.77 -10.76
CA LEU A 16 -23.37 -6.72 -10.27
C LEU A 16 -23.63 -5.30 -9.77
N THR A 17 -24.25 -4.47 -10.59
CA THR A 17 -24.74 -3.15 -10.20
C THR A 17 -26.00 -3.31 -9.36
N VAL A 18 -25.88 -3.25 -8.03
CA VAL A 18 -27.05 -3.22 -7.12
C VAL A 18 -27.42 -1.76 -6.89
N ARG A 19 -28.59 -1.35 -7.37
CA ARG A 19 -29.18 -0.04 -7.02
C ARG A 19 -30.04 -0.21 -5.77
N SER A 20 -29.52 0.16 -4.60
CA SER A 20 -30.33 0.23 -3.38
C SER A 20 -31.16 1.52 -3.38
N GLY A 21 -32.49 1.38 -3.31
CA GLY A 21 -33.40 2.49 -3.06
C GLY A 21 -33.35 2.94 -1.59
N ALA A 22 -33.67 4.23 -1.39
CA ALA A 22 -33.54 4.99 -0.15
C ALA A 22 -34.02 4.29 1.14
N ALA A 23 -33.27 4.46 2.23
CA ALA A 23 -33.72 4.17 3.59
C ALA A 23 -33.38 5.32 4.56
N SER A 24 -34.27 5.48 5.55
CA SER A 24 -34.47 6.61 6.45
C SER A 24 -33.60 6.62 7.71
N ALA A 25 -33.11 7.81 8.13
CA ALA A 25 -33.51 8.51 9.37
C ALA A 25 -32.55 9.68 9.71
N SER A 26 -33.13 10.89 9.75
CA SER A 26 -32.69 12.13 10.41
C SER A 26 -31.21 12.55 10.38
N TRP A 27 -30.71 12.87 9.19
CA TRP A 27 -29.95 14.10 8.95
C TRP A 27 -30.72 14.90 7.88
N GLN A 28 -30.73 16.23 7.95
CA GLN A 28 -31.71 17.13 7.33
C GLN A 28 -32.27 16.67 5.97
N ALA A 29 -33.58 16.44 5.92
CA ALA A 29 -34.31 16.22 4.68
C ALA A 29 -34.17 17.47 3.80
N GLY A 30 -33.46 17.36 2.67
CA GLY A 30 -33.41 18.47 1.71
C GLY A 30 -32.72 18.16 0.39
N LEU A 31 -31.53 17.54 0.40
CA LEU A 31 -30.76 17.31 -0.81
C LEU A 31 -30.14 15.91 -0.80
N THR A 32 -30.60 15.03 -1.69
CA THR A 32 -30.15 13.64 -1.79
C THR A 32 -29.35 13.44 -3.08
N GLY A 33 -28.12 12.94 -2.96
CA GLY A 33 -27.40 12.34 -4.08
C GLY A 33 -27.77 10.87 -4.26
N ASN A 34 -27.23 10.24 -5.30
CA ASN A 34 -27.27 8.80 -5.52
C ASN A 34 -25.86 8.23 -5.43
N ALA A 35 -25.71 7.04 -4.85
CA ALA A 35 -24.48 6.27 -4.84
C ALA A 35 -24.76 4.83 -5.28
N THR A 36 -23.81 4.22 -5.98
CA THR A 36 -23.86 2.80 -6.39
C THR A 36 -22.50 2.16 -6.15
N ILE A 37 -22.47 1.01 -5.48
CA ILE A 37 -21.25 0.24 -5.26
C ILE A 37 -21.03 -0.69 -6.46
N ILE A 38 -19.82 -0.66 -7.01
CA ILE A 38 -19.35 -1.63 -8.01
C ILE A 38 -18.29 -2.49 -7.33
N ALA A 39 -18.59 -3.78 -7.16
CA ALA A 39 -17.67 -4.73 -6.57
C ALA A 39 -16.93 -5.52 -7.67
N ASN A 40 -15.59 -5.51 -7.64
CA ASN A 40 -14.75 -6.41 -8.42
C ASN A 40 -14.29 -7.56 -7.51
N ARG A 41 -14.80 -8.76 -7.82
CA ARG A 41 -14.62 -9.99 -7.04
C ARG A 41 -13.91 -11.04 -7.86
N SER A 42 -13.38 -12.06 -7.21
CA SER A 42 -12.91 -13.25 -7.93
C SER A 42 -14.08 -14.19 -8.29
N PRO A 43 -13.90 -15.09 -9.28
CA PRO A 43 -14.93 -16.07 -9.62
C PRO A 43 -15.23 -17.09 -8.52
N LEU A 44 -14.24 -17.48 -7.69
CA LEU A 44 -14.47 -18.48 -6.63
C LEU A 44 -15.25 -17.96 -5.45
N ARG A 45 -15.16 -16.66 -5.15
CA ARG A 45 -15.82 -16.01 -3.99
C ARG A 45 -15.59 -16.75 -2.67
N THR A 46 -14.43 -17.37 -2.52
CA THR A 46 -14.11 -18.29 -1.42
C THR A 46 -13.09 -17.64 -0.48
N ALA A 47 -13.23 -17.84 0.83
CA ALA A 47 -12.30 -17.27 1.79
C ALA A 47 -10.85 -17.83 1.62
N PRO A 48 -9.80 -16.99 1.74
CA PRO A 48 -9.87 -15.54 1.91
C PRO A 48 -10.29 -14.85 0.60
N GLU A 49 -11.39 -14.10 0.63
CA GLU A 49 -11.92 -13.44 -0.55
C GLU A 49 -11.53 -11.97 -0.58
N ARG A 50 -10.90 -11.57 -1.68
CA ARG A 50 -10.61 -10.16 -1.97
C ARG A 50 -11.74 -9.51 -2.75
N ILE A 51 -12.11 -8.30 -2.35
CA ILE A 51 -13.07 -7.48 -3.08
C ILE A 51 -12.52 -6.05 -3.19
N PHE A 52 -12.52 -5.50 -4.41
CA PHE A 52 -12.36 -4.07 -4.61
C PHE A 52 -13.73 -3.44 -4.79
N PHE A 53 -13.91 -2.27 -4.20
CA PHE A 53 -15.15 -1.51 -4.28
C PHE A 53 -14.88 -0.14 -4.90
N ASP A 54 -15.59 0.15 -5.98
CA ASP A 54 -15.69 1.47 -6.60
C ASP A 54 -17.06 2.08 -6.26
N VAL A 55 -17.15 3.41 -6.21
CA VAL A 55 -18.44 4.12 -6.04
C VAL A 55 -18.73 4.99 -7.24
N GLU A 56 -19.87 4.76 -7.89
CA GLU A 56 -20.45 5.72 -8.83
C GLU A 56 -21.43 6.63 -8.10
N VAL A 57 -21.38 7.93 -8.39
CA VAL A 57 -22.21 8.94 -7.75
C VAL A 57 -22.87 9.86 -8.79
N ASP A 58 -24.08 10.31 -8.47
CA ASP A 58 -24.88 11.25 -9.26
C ASP A 58 -25.71 12.17 -8.34
N GLY A 59 -26.16 13.31 -8.84
CA GLY A 59 -26.96 14.28 -8.07
C GLY A 59 -26.17 15.12 -7.05
N PHE A 60 -24.84 15.09 -7.11
CA PHE A 60 -23.94 15.97 -6.35
C PHE A 60 -23.62 17.24 -7.16
N ASP A 61 -23.26 18.34 -6.47
CA ASP A 61 -22.83 19.58 -7.14
C ASP A 61 -21.37 19.51 -7.60
N THR A 62 -20.55 18.67 -6.96
CA THR A 62 -19.21 18.30 -7.42
C THR A 62 -19.34 17.58 -8.77
N PRO A 63 -18.81 18.18 -9.86
CA PRO A 63 -19.00 17.65 -11.19
C PRO A 63 -18.16 16.37 -11.38
N GLY A 64 -18.65 15.47 -12.23
CA GLY A 64 -17.82 14.40 -12.77
C GLY A 64 -16.74 14.93 -13.74
N PRO A 65 -15.82 14.04 -14.17
CA PRO A 65 -14.77 14.42 -15.12
C PRO A 65 -15.38 14.92 -16.43
N SER A 66 -14.88 16.03 -16.98
CA SER A 66 -15.39 16.65 -18.20
C SER A 66 -14.28 16.88 -19.21
N GLY A 67 -14.03 15.88 -20.07
CA GLY A 67 -12.99 15.97 -21.11
C GLY A 67 -11.55 16.00 -20.57
N SER A 68 -11.34 15.66 -19.29
CA SER A 68 -10.05 15.56 -18.62
C SER A 68 -9.96 14.27 -17.81
N ASP A 69 -8.73 13.81 -17.54
CA ASP A 69 -8.47 12.68 -16.65
C ASP A 69 -8.67 13.01 -15.16
N TYR A 70 -8.77 14.29 -14.80
CA TYR A 70 -9.08 14.72 -13.43
C TYR A 70 -10.54 14.43 -13.07
N ASP A 71 -10.78 13.77 -11.93
CA ASP A 71 -12.12 13.52 -11.40
C ASP A 71 -12.29 14.19 -10.02
N PRO A 72 -12.94 15.37 -9.95
CA PRO A 72 -13.16 16.11 -8.70
C PRO A 72 -13.86 15.31 -7.61
N ARG A 73 -14.71 14.34 -8.00
CA ARG A 73 -15.48 13.51 -7.06
C ARG A 73 -14.56 12.68 -6.17
N LEU A 74 -13.37 12.31 -6.65
CA LEU A 74 -12.39 11.56 -5.87
C LEU A 74 -11.74 12.40 -4.75
N HIS A 75 -11.75 13.74 -4.89
CA HIS A 75 -11.03 14.67 -4.03
C HIS A 75 -11.95 15.44 -3.09
N GLU A 76 -13.14 15.81 -3.58
CA GLU A 76 -14.06 16.72 -2.90
C GLU A 76 -15.16 16.00 -2.11
N LEU A 77 -15.54 14.79 -2.54
CA LEU A 77 -16.50 13.97 -1.81
C LEU A 77 -15.81 13.13 -0.74
N ILE A 78 -16.56 12.84 0.32
CA ILE A 78 -16.13 11.98 1.42
C ILE A 78 -16.85 10.66 1.28
N TYR A 79 -16.10 9.58 1.38
CA TYR A 79 -16.60 8.22 1.33
C TYR A 79 -16.23 7.52 2.63
N LEU A 80 -17.22 7.01 3.35
CA LEU A 80 -17.06 6.29 4.60
C LEU A 80 -17.58 4.87 4.42
N TRP A 81 -16.70 3.89 4.54
CA TRP A 81 -17.02 2.48 4.38
C TRP A 81 -17.13 1.74 5.71
N ASP A 82 -18.06 0.80 5.75
CA ASP A 82 -18.21 -0.23 6.79
C ASP A 82 -18.40 -1.58 6.08
N PHE A 83 -17.61 -2.60 6.46
CA PHE A 83 -17.58 -3.89 5.78
C PHE A 83 -18.39 -4.99 6.48
N ASP A 84 -19.10 -4.66 7.57
CA ASP A 84 -19.93 -5.59 8.37
C ASP A 84 -19.16 -6.76 9.01
N GLU A 85 -17.86 -6.59 9.25
CA GLU A 85 -16.95 -7.57 9.86
C GLU A 85 -16.37 -7.03 11.19
N PRO A 86 -17.21 -6.84 12.23
CA PRO A 86 -16.80 -6.17 13.46
C PRO A 86 -15.68 -6.93 14.18
N GLY A 87 -14.68 -6.18 14.65
CA GLY A 87 -13.55 -6.72 15.41
C GLY A 87 -12.37 -7.19 14.56
N LEU A 88 -12.47 -7.13 13.22
CA LEU A 88 -11.32 -7.35 12.35
C LEU A 88 -10.27 -6.25 12.56
N ARG A 89 -9.00 -6.64 12.68
CA ARG A 89 -7.90 -5.70 12.89
C ARG A 89 -6.70 -5.98 12.00
N PHE A 90 -5.94 -4.93 11.71
CA PHE A 90 -4.59 -5.03 11.18
C PHE A 90 -3.60 -5.32 12.31
N ASP A 91 -3.04 -6.52 12.30
CA ASP A 91 -2.19 -7.03 13.39
C ASP A 91 -0.70 -6.94 13.08
N THR A 92 -0.33 -6.98 11.81
CA THR A 92 1.07 -7.04 11.39
C THR A 92 1.86 -5.72 11.47
N PRO A 93 1.29 -4.52 11.20
CA PRO A 93 2.02 -3.26 11.29
C PRO A 93 2.48 -3.00 12.73
N GLU A 94 3.72 -2.54 12.93
CA GLU A 94 4.24 -2.25 14.27
C GLU A 94 4.02 -0.77 14.62
N LYS A 95 4.36 0.12 13.69
CA LYS A 95 4.28 1.59 13.85
C LYS A 95 3.00 2.13 13.24
N LEU A 96 1.88 1.79 13.86
CA LEU A 96 0.55 2.22 13.42
C LEU A 96 -0.27 2.72 14.61
N LEU A 97 -1.03 3.80 14.41
CA LEU A 97 -1.97 4.28 15.43
C LEU A 97 -3.03 3.21 15.73
N SER A 98 -3.48 3.15 16.99
CA SER A 98 -4.47 2.17 17.44
C SER A 98 -5.80 2.23 16.70
N GLU A 99 -6.20 3.44 16.33
CA GLU A 99 -7.43 3.81 15.62
C GLU A 99 -7.38 3.38 14.16
N TRP A 100 -6.19 3.25 13.59
CA TRP A 100 -5.98 2.84 12.19
C TRP A 100 -5.95 1.32 12.01
N ARG A 101 -5.89 0.57 13.11
CA ARG A 101 -5.91 -0.89 13.09
C ARG A 101 -7.30 -1.47 12.84
N ASP A 102 -8.36 -0.66 12.83
CA ASP A 102 -9.69 -1.16 12.48
C ASP A 102 -9.77 -1.43 10.97
N ALA A 103 -9.76 -2.71 10.62
CA ALA A 103 -9.82 -3.19 9.24
C ALA A 103 -11.26 -3.28 8.72
N ASN A 104 -12.28 -3.06 9.56
CA ASN A 104 -13.69 -3.08 9.15
C ASN A 104 -14.15 -1.77 8.49
N VAL A 105 -13.32 -0.72 8.51
CA VAL A 105 -13.65 0.57 7.93
C VAL A 105 -12.60 0.98 6.91
N ALA A 106 -13.00 1.78 5.94
CA ALA A 106 -12.11 2.40 4.96
C ALA A 106 -12.68 3.75 4.51
N HIS A 107 -11.86 4.54 3.83
CA HIS A 107 -12.29 5.80 3.23
C HIS A 107 -11.82 5.95 1.79
N GLY A 108 -12.55 6.76 1.05
CA GLY A 108 -12.28 7.09 -0.35
C GLY A 108 -13.18 6.36 -1.37
N PRO A 109 -13.17 6.82 -2.63
CA PRO A 109 -14.05 6.34 -3.71
C PRO A 109 -13.69 4.95 -4.24
N PHE A 110 -12.45 4.52 -4.02
CA PHE A 110 -11.90 3.23 -4.39
C PHE A 110 -11.21 2.63 -3.16
N VAL A 111 -11.71 1.48 -2.70
CA VAL A 111 -11.19 0.75 -1.54
C VAL A 111 -11.13 -0.74 -1.84
N ALA A 112 -10.47 -1.50 -0.97
CA ALA A 112 -10.47 -2.96 -1.02
C ALA A 112 -10.62 -3.53 0.39
N HIS A 113 -11.19 -4.73 0.48
CA HIS A 113 -11.34 -5.49 1.72
C HIS A 113 -11.01 -6.95 1.48
N LEU A 114 -10.51 -7.64 2.52
CA LEU A 114 -10.27 -9.08 2.50
C LEU A 114 -11.11 -9.77 3.58
N TYR A 115 -12.13 -10.50 3.15
CA TYR A 115 -12.94 -11.32 4.05
C TYR A 115 -12.24 -12.67 4.28
N ARG A 116 -11.77 -12.90 5.51
CA ARG A 116 -11.05 -14.13 5.88
C ARG A 116 -11.96 -15.27 6.32
N VAL A 117 -13.16 -14.92 6.78
CA VAL A 117 -14.11 -15.88 7.34
C VAL A 117 -15.26 -16.05 6.36
N PRO A 118 -15.66 -17.30 6.03
CA PRO A 118 -16.87 -17.55 5.25
C PRO A 118 -18.10 -16.97 5.93
N GLY A 119 -19.02 -16.39 5.17
CA GLY A 119 -20.17 -15.71 5.76
C GLY A 119 -20.92 -14.80 4.81
N ARG A 120 -21.93 -14.13 5.39
CA ARG A 120 -22.71 -13.09 4.71
C ARG A 120 -22.43 -11.78 5.41
N TYR A 121 -22.05 -10.79 4.61
CA TYR A 121 -21.68 -9.45 5.06
C TYR A 121 -22.42 -8.41 4.21
N THR A 122 -22.47 -7.17 4.67
CA THR A 122 -23.02 -6.05 3.91
C THR A 122 -22.02 -4.90 3.86
N ALA A 123 -21.29 -4.76 2.76
CA ALA A 123 -20.45 -3.58 2.56
C ALA A 123 -21.34 -2.34 2.36
N ARG A 124 -21.14 -1.30 3.17
CA ARG A 124 -21.92 -0.06 3.15
C ARG A 124 -20.99 1.10 2.89
N VAL A 125 -21.45 2.05 2.07
CA VAL A 125 -20.78 3.34 1.89
C VAL A 125 -21.74 4.48 2.16
N THR A 126 -21.26 5.49 2.91
CA THR A 126 -21.88 6.81 2.99
C THR A 126 -21.02 7.80 2.22
N VAL A 127 -21.63 8.51 1.27
CA VAL A 127 -21.01 9.59 0.49
C VAL A 127 -21.54 10.92 1.00
N ILE A 128 -20.65 11.89 1.22
CA ILE A 128 -20.99 13.23 1.71
C ILE A 128 -20.29 14.27 0.83
N GLU A 129 -21.02 15.29 0.41
CA GLU A 129 -20.50 16.50 -0.23
C GLU A 129 -20.44 17.64 0.80
N PRO A 130 -19.25 18.01 1.30
CA PRO A 130 -19.12 19.05 2.33
C PRO A 130 -19.72 20.39 1.93
N ALA A 131 -19.58 20.77 0.66
CA ALA A 131 -19.97 22.08 0.16
C ALA A 131 -21.48 22.35 0.29
N THR A 132 -22.30 21.31 0.18
CA THR A 132 -23.77 21.43 0.15
C THR A 132 -24.46 20.68 1.28
N GLY A 133 -23.75 19.76 1.94
CA GLY A 133 -24.31 18.80 2.89
C GLY A 133 -25.08 17.66 2.23
N ARG A 134 -25.04 17.51 0.89
CA ARG A 134 -25.66 16.37 0.21
C ARG A 134 -25.05 15.06 0.67
N THR A 135 -25.91 14.06 0.85
CA THR A 135 -25.48 12.72 1.21
C THR A 135 -26.11 11.67 0.31
N ALA A 136 -25.42 10.56 0.12
CA ALA A 136 -25.94 9.34 -0.48
C ALA A 136 -25.45 8.11 0.30
N GLN A 137 -26.20 7.01 0.26
CA GLN A 137 -25.79 5.74 0.84
C GLN A 137 -26.02 4.61 -0.16
N ALA A 138 -25.15 3.61 -0.12
CA ALA A 138 -25.30 2.39 -0.88
C ALA A 138 -24.85 1.19 -0.05
N ALA A 139 -25.42 0.02 -0.35
CA ALA A 139 -25.08 -1.24 0.28
C ALA A 139 -24.90 -2.35 -0.76
N PHE A 140 -23.98 -3.27 -0.51
CA PHE A 140 -23.69 -4.42 -1.35
C PHE A 140 -23.62 -5.68 -0.48
N GLU A 141 -24.48 -6.66 -0.77
CA GLU A 141 -24.44 -7.96 -0.09
C GLU A 141 -23.22 -8.76 -0.56
N VAL A 142 -22.39 -9.16 0.38
CA VAL A 142 -21.23 -10.01 0.16
C VAL A 142 -21.54 -11.39 0.72
N VAL A 143 -21.29 -12.42 -0.09
CA VAL A 143 -21.38 -13.83 0.32
C VAL A 143 -20.03 -14.46 0.04
N VAL A 144 -19.34 -14.89 1.09
CA VAL A 144 -18.03 -15.52 1.03
C VAL A 144 -18.21 -17.01 1.31
N GLU A 145 -17.86 -17.83 0.34
CA GLU A 145 -18.00 -19.28 0.38
C GLU A 145 -16.96 -19.93 1.30
N ASP A 146 -17.35 -21.07 1.88
CA ASP A 146 -16.48 -21.84 2.78
C ASP A 146 -15.42 -22.61 1.99
N PRO A 147 -14.11 -22.36 2.22
CA PRO A 147 -13.06 -23.12 1.54
C PRO A 147 -13.09 -24.62 1.87
N ALA A 148 -13.66 -25.05 3.01
CA ALA A 148 -13.86 -26.47 3.29
C ALA A 148 -14.87 -27.12 2.33
N GLU A 149 -15.88 -26.36 1.87
CA GLU A 149 -16.86 -26.82 0.88
C GLU A 149 -16.35 -26.66 -0.56
N THR A 150 -15.80 -25.49 -0.90
CA THR A 150 -15.24 -25.21 -2.25
C THR A 150 -14.14 -26.22 -2.62
N PHE A 151 -13.32 -26.60 -1.64
CA PHE A 151 -12.19 -27.52 -1.83
C PHE A 151 -12.39 -28.86 -1.10
N ALA A 152 -13.64 -29.36 -1.02
CA ALA A 152 -13.92 -30.65 -0.41
C ALA A 152 -13.22 -31.84 -1.08
N ASP A 153 -13.09 -32.95 -0.36
CA ASP A 153 -12.54 -34.22 -0.85
C ASP A 153 -11.17 -34.05 -1.54
N GLU A 154 -11.03 -34.62 -2.75
CA GLU A 154 -9.79 -34.65 -3.54
C GLU A 154 -9.39 -33.27 -4.10
N HIS A 155 -10.13 -32.21 -3.80
CA HIS A 155 -9.75 -30.84 -4.13
C HIS A 155 -8.79 -30.23 -3.09
N THR A 156 -8.74 -30.80 -1.88
CA THR A 156 -7.71 -30.47 -0.89
C THR A 156 -6.56 -31.48 -0.94
N LEU A 157 -5.35 -30.97 -1.08
CA LEU A 157 -4.10 -31.71 -0.95
C LEU A 157 -3.44 -31.29 0.36
N TYR A 158 -3.43 -32.18 1.34
CA TYR A 158 -2.73 -31.96 2.60
C TYR A 158 -1.30 -32.51 2.50
N VAL A 159 -0.32 -31.68 2.83
CA VAL A 159 1.10 -31.98 2.62
C VAL A 159 1.85 -31.92 3.95
N SER A 160 2.54 -33.02 4.29
CA SER A 160 3.40 -33.12 5.48
C SER A 160 4.64 -33.96 5.21
N GLN A 161 5.83 -33.38 5.28
CA GLN A 161 7.09 -34.13 5.07
C GLN A 161 7.41 -35.12 6.19
N SER A 162 6.83 -34.93 7.38
CA SER A 162 6.93 -35.90 8.47
C SER A 162 6.01 -37.11 8.30
N GLY A 163 5.10 -37.08 7.31
CA GLY A 163 4.09 -38.11 7.10
C GLY A 163 2.97 -38.11 8.16
N ASP A 164 2.89 -37.05 8.98
CA ASP A 164 1.83 -36.91 9.97
C ASP A 164 0.65 -36.13 9.37
N PHE A 165 -0.43 -36.86 9.16
CA PHE A 165 -1.66 -36.40 8.53
C PHE A 165 -2.85 -36.30 9.50
N ALA A 166 -2.59 -36.26 10.82
CA ALA A 166 -3.65 -36.28 11.83
C ALA A 166 -4.67 -35.12 11.69
N ASN A 167 -4.23 -33.99 11.13
CA ASN A 167 -5.06 -32.79 10.93
C ASN A 167 -5.51 -32.62 9.48
N ALA A 168 -5.29 -33.62 8.62
CA ALA A 168 -5.78 -33.57 7.24
C ALA A 168 -7.32 -33.56 7.22
N PRO A 169 -7.97 -32.65 6.45
CA PRO A 169 -9.41 -32.69 6.27
C PRO A 169 -9.88 -34.04 5.73
N GLN A 170 -11.10 -34.45 6.11
CA GLN A 170 -11.69 -35.69 5.62
C GLN A 170 -11.74 -35.67 4.08
N GLY A 171 -11.29 -36.76 3.45
CA GLY A 171 -11.27 -36.90 1.99
C GLY A 171 -10.10 -36.21 1.28
N ALA A 172 -9.28 -35.44 1.99
CA ALA A 172 -8.11 -34.80 1.41
C ALA A 172 -7.10 -35.84 0.91
N LEU A 173 -6.46 -35.54 -0.22
CA LEU A 173 -5.31 -36.31 -0.69
C LEU A 173 -4.09 -35.97 0.16
N MET A 174 -3.33 -37.00 0.55
CA MET A 174 -2.18 -36.86 1.46
C MET A 174 -0.88 -37.01 0.68
N PHE A 175 0.04 -36.08 0.89
CA PHE A 175 1.36 -36.10 0.26
C PHE A 175 2.46 -35.92 1.30
N ASP A 176 3.50 -36.74 1.21
CA ASP A 176 4.74 -36.61 1.99
C ASP A 176 5.79 -35.71 1.32
N ASP A 177 5.47 -35.22 0.12
CA ASP A 177 6.36 -34.46 -0.74
C ASP A 177 5.55 -33.35 -1.44
N LEU A 178 6.02 -32.11 -1.27
CA LEU A 178 5.36 -30.92 -1.80
C LEU A 178 5.39 -30.88 -3.34
N HIS A 179 6.46 -31.37 -3.96
CA HIS A 179 6.55 -31.42 -5.42
C HIS A 179 5.57 -32.44 -6.01
N LYS A 180 5.34 -33.59 -5.35
CA LYS A 180 4.30 -34.55 -5.77
C LYS A 180 2.90 -33.94 -5.71
N ALA A 181 2.62 -33.12 -4.70
CA ALA A 181 1.33 -32.42 -4.59
C ALA A 181 1.13 -31.44 -5.76
N PHE A 182 2.16 -30.66 -6.11
CA PHE A 182 2.10 -29.76 -7.26
C PHE A 182 2.06 -30.50 -8.61
N ASP A 183 2.81 -31.58 -8.77
CA ASP A 183 2.76 -32.43 -9.97
C ASP A 183 1.34 -33.06 -10.12
N HIS A 184 0.65 -33.37 -9.01
CA HIS A 184 -0.75 -33.80 -9.04
C HIS A 184 -1.68 -32.69 -9.55
N ILE A 185 -1.53 -31.46 -9.06
CA ILE A 185 -2.30 -30.29 -9.53
C ILE A 185 -2.13 -30.13 -11.04
N ASP A 186 -0.88 -30.18 -11.53
CA ASP A 186 -0.55 -30.07 -12.96
C ASP A 186 -1.27 -31.11 -13.83
N SER A 187 -1.60 -32.28 -13.27
CA SER A 187 -2.29 -33.37 -13.97
C SER A 187 -3.83 -33.33 -13.86
N ALA A 188 -4.37 -32.59 -12.90
CA ALA A 188 -5.79 -32.61 -12.54
C ALA A 188 -6.68 -31.67 -13.38
N GLY A 189 -6.08 -30.80 -14.19
CA GLY A 189 -6.79 -29.89 -15.08
C GLY A 189 -7.35 -28.63 -14.38
N PRO A 190 -8.38 -27.96 -14.92
CA PRO A 190 -8.82 -26.62 -14.53
C PRO A 190 -9.56 -26.53 -13.18
N ILE A 191 -9.58 -27.60 -12.40
CA ILE A 191 -10.40 -27.73 -11.19
C ILE A 191 -9.76 -26.91 -10.05
N PRO A 192 -10.54 -26.18 -9.24
CA PRO A 192 -10.03 -25.51 -8.05
C PRO A 192 -9.33 -26.47 -7.09
N LYS A 193 -8.12 -26.12 -6.67
CA LYS A 193 -7.31 -26.91 -5.74
C LYS A 193 -6.85 -26.07 -4.55
N ARG A 194 -6.79 -26.71 -3.39
CA ARG A 194 -6.22 -26.16 -2.16
C ARG A 194 -5.08 -27.04 -1.69
N VAL A 195 -3.88 -26.46 -1.59
CA VAL A 195 -2.71 -27.10 -0.96
C VAL A 195 -2.61 -26.60 0.47
N MET A 196 -2.81 -27.50 1.42
CA MET A 196 -2.72 -27.22 2.85
C MET A 196 -1.42 -27.77 3.40
N LEU A 197 -0.55 -26.88 3.87
CA LEU A 197 0.78 -27.23 4.38
C LEU A 197 0.75 -27.34 5.90
N ARG A 198 1.25 -28.44 6.42
CA ARG A 198 1.35 -28.66 7.87
C ARG A 198 2.22 -27.59 8.54
N ARG A 199 1.74 -27.07 9.66
CA ARG A 199 2.47 -26.09 10.47
C ARG A 199 3.73 -26.67 11.10
N GLY A 200 4.74 -25.82 11.29
CA GLY A 200 6.02 -26.16 11.90
C GLY A 200 7.02 -26.84 10.98
N GLU A 201 6.63 -27.16 9.74
CA GLU A 201 7.52 -27.78 8.77
C GLU A 201 8.26 -26.75 7.90
N VAL A 202 9.52 -27.06 7.59
CA VAL A 202 10.39 -26.27 6.71
C VAL A 202 10.68 -27.07 5.45
N TRP A 203 10.32 -26.53 4.30
CA TRP A 203 10.45 -27.14 2.98
C TRP A 203 11.62 -26.53 2.22
N GLN A 204 12.57 -27.37 1.83
CA GLN A 204 13.66 -26.98 0.93
C GLN A 204 13.22 -27.26 -0.50
N LEU A 205 12.92 -26.21 -1.25
CA LEU A 205 12.46 -26.36 -2.63
C LEU A 205 13.64 -26.64 -3.54
N THR A 206 13.61 -27.68 -4.37
CA THR A 206 14.69 -27.90 -5.36
C THR A 206 14.41 -27.25 -6.71
N LYS A 207 13.19 -26.76 -6.92
CA LYS A 207 12.68 -26.08 -8.11
C LYS A 207 11.56 -25.11 -7.71
N SER A 208 11.30 -24.10 -8.51
CA SER A 208 10.12 -23.24 -8.36
C SER A 208 8.83 -24.06 -8.49
N THR A 209 7.75 -23.57 -7.89
CA THR A 209 6.40 -24.07 -8.18
C THR A 209 5.79 -23.25 -9.30
N TRP A 210 5.43 -23.91 -10.41
CA TRP A 210 4.96 -23.25 -11.63
C TRP A 210 3.47 -23.45 -11.85
N PHE A 211 2.72 -22.36 -11.94
CA PHE A 211 1.31 -22.35 -12.33
C PHE A 211 1.15 -21.74 -13.73
N SER A 212 0.53 -22.45 -14.67
CA SER A 212 0.30 -21.96 -16.03
C SER A 212 -1.03 -22.45 -16.62
N ASP A 213 -1.38 -21.93 -17.82
CA ASP A 213 -2.63 -22.20 -18.56
C ASP A 213 -2.98 -23.67 -18.68
N ARG A 214 -1.96 -24.53 -18.71
CA ARG A 214 -2.12 -25.97 -18.92
C ARG A 214 -2.36 -26.75 -17.64
N ARG A 215 -2.28 -26.10 -16.47
CA ARG A 215 -1.92 -26.79 -15.21
C ARG A 215 -2.87 -26.50 -14.04
N ALA A 216 -3.28 -25.26 -13.79
CA ALA A 216 -4.37 -24.93 -12.85
C ALA A 216 -4.74 -23.43 -12.88
N HIS A 217 -6.04 -23.12 -12.81
CA HIS A 217 -6.53 -21.73 -12.83
C HIS A 217 -6.88 -21.18 -11.45
N PHE A 218 -7.04 -22.05 -10.46
CA PHE A 218 -7.60 -21.72 -9.16
C PHE A 218 -6.83 -22.49 -8.10
N VAL A 219 -5.83 -21.86 -7.47
CA VAL A 219 -4.96 -22.52 -6.49
C VAL A 219 -4.83 -21.70 -5.22
N HIS A 220 -5.21 -22.30 -4.10
CA HIS A 220 -4.97 -21.75 -2.77
C HIS A 220 -3.86 -22.53 -2.10
N VAL A 221 -2.73 -21.90 -1.77
CA VAL A 221 -1.66 -22.51 -0.96
C VAL A 221 -1.69 -21.87 0.42
N ILE A 222 -2.06 -22.67 1.43
CA ILE A 222 -2.33 -22.16 2.77
C ILE A 222 -1.61 -22.97 3.83
N ALA A 223 -1.34 -22.34 4.97
CA ALA A 223 -1.04 -23.08 6.17
C ALA A 223 -2.29 -23.82 6.69
N GLU A 224 -2.06 -24.98 7.29
CA GLU A 224 -3.05 -25.64 8.13
C GLU A 224 -3.58 -24.66 9.21
N PRO A 225 -4.88 -24.71 9.58
CA PRO A 225 -5.41 -23.92 10.68
C PRO A 225 -4.66 -24.15 12.01
N GLY A 226 -4.52 -23.10 12.83
CA GLY A 226 -3.92 -23.19 14.16
C GLY A 226 -2.86 -22.12 14.46
N SER A 227 -2.27 -22.18 15.65
CA SER A 227 -1.33 -21.19 16.19
C SER A 227 0.15 -21.60 16.13
N GLY A 228 0.45 -22.81 15.64
CA GLY A 228 1.83 -23.28 15.49
C GLY A 228 2.63 -22.43 14.49
N ALA A 229 3.96 -22.60 14.48
CA ALA A 229 4.82 -21.91 13.52
C ALA A 229 4.31 -22.11 12.08
N ARG A 230 4.30 -21.03 11.30
CA ARG A 230 3.88 -21.08 9.89
C ARG A 230 4.78 -22.04 9.11
N PRO A 231 4.25 -22.80 8.14
CA PRO A 231 5.09 -23.57 7.22
C PRO A 231 6.02 -22.63 6.47
N GLU A 232 7.30 -23.01 6.38
CA GLU A 232 8.34 -22.21 5.74
C GLU A 232 8.77 -22.86 4.43
N LEU A 233 8.70 -22.13 3.33
CA LEU A 233 9.20 -22.55 2.02
C LEU A 233 10.48 -21.78 1.74
N ARG A 234 11.60 -22.50 1.65
CA ARG A 234 12.92 -21.96 1.34
C ARG A 234 13.21 -22.16 -0.13
N GLY A 235 13.46 -21.05 -0.84
CA GLY A 235 14.04 -21.13 -2.17
C GLY A 235 15.49 -21.61 -2.11
N VAL A 236 15.96 -22.20 -3.20
CA VAL A 236 17.35 -22.66 -3.34
C VAL A 236 18.16 -21.75 -4.25
N PRO A 237 19.50 -21.78 -4.13
CA PRO A 237 20.38 -21.06 -5.05
C PRO A 237 20.21 -21.55 -6.50
N ASP A 238 20.02 -20.59 -7.41
CA ASP A 238 20.28 -20.63 -8.86
C ASP A 238 20.20 -21.99 -9.57
N THR A 239 18.98 -22.54 -9.68
CA THR A 239 18.66 -23.66 -10.59
C THR A 239 18.21 -23.18 -11.98
N GLY A 240 18.37 -21.89 -12.28
CA GLY A 240 17.76 -21.23 -13.46
C GLY A 240 16.29 -20.86 -13.27
N GLU A 241 15.66 -21.29 -12.18
CA GLU A 241 14.31 -20.90 -11.78
C GLU A 241 14.36 -19.85 -10.67
N ARG A 242 13.58 -18.77 -10.84
CA ARG A 242 13.78 -17.51 -10.11
C ARG A 242 12.71 -17.21 -9.05
N ALA A 243 11.86 -18.14 -8.65
CA ALA A 243 10.81 -17.84 -7.67
C ALA A 243 10.44 -19.00 -6.75
N ILE A 244 9.88 -18.75 -5.57
CA ILE A 244 9.20 -19.80 -4.80
C ILE A 244 7.90 -20.18 -5.52
N PHE A 245 7.06 -19.19 -5.80
CA PHE A 245 5.89 -19.36 -6.65
C PHE A 245 6.02 -18.56 -7.93
N ARG A 246 5.81 -19.21 -9.06
CA ARG A 246 5.80 -18.57 -10.37
C ARG A 246 4.46 -18.80 -11.03
N HIS A 247 3.82 -17.71 -11.40
CA HIS A 247 2.61 -17.69 -12.18
C HIS A 247 2.90 -17.21 -13.59
N ARG A 248 2.40 -17.95 -14.56
CA ARG A 248 2.45 -17.59 -15.96
C ARG A 248 1.17 -18.07 -16.62
N ASN A 249 0.13 -17.27 -16.51
CA ASN A 249 -1.20 -17.62 -16.98
C ASN A 249 -1.73 -16.57 -17.98
N THR A 250 -2.45 -17.01 -19.01
CA THR A 250 -3.10 -16.18 -20.02
C THR A 250 -4.62 -16.28 -19.94
N LEU A 251 -5.16 -16.96 -18.93
CA LEU A 251 -6.58 -17.19 -18.76
C LEU A 251 -7.14 -16.21 -17.73
N ALA A 252 -8.05 -15.38 -18.25
CA ALA A 252 -8.82 -14.43 -17.46
C ALA A 252 -9.58 -15.14 -16.34
N GLY A 253 -9.75 -14.44 -15.22
CA GLY A 253 -10.48 -14.96 -14.05
C GLY A 253 -9.75 -16.01 -13.22
N SER A 254 -8.51 -16.38 -13.54
CA SER A 254 -7.70 -17.24 -12.65
C SER A 254 -7.55 -16.64 -11.26
N GLU A 255 -7.39 -17.46 -10.22
CA GLU A 255 -7.22 -17.00 -8.83
C GLU A 255 -6.11 -17.78 -8.13
N TYR A 256 -5.27 -17.04 -7.41
CA TYR A 256 -4.21 -17.59 -6.59
C TYR A 256 -4.23 -16.94 -5.21
N ALA A 257 -4.24 -17.75 -4.16
CA ALA A 257 -4.20 -17.26 -2.79
C ALA A 257 -3.05 -17.92 -2.02
N TYR A 258 -2.31 -17.10 -1.27
CA TYR A 258 -1.25 -17.52 -0.37
C TYR A 258 -1.61 -17.05 1.03
N SER A 259 -1.81 -17.96 1.98
CA SER A 259 -2.17 -17.56 3.34
C SER A 259 -1.39 -18.27 4.44
N GLY A 260 -0.88 -17.50 5.39
CA GLY A 260 -0.24 -18.04 6.60
C GLY A 260 1.14 -18.67 6.37
N LEU A 261 1.85 -18.30 5.31
CA LEU A 261 3.13 -18.91 4.92
C LEU A 261 4.34 -18.07 5.35
N VAL A 262 5.52 -18.70 5.44
CA VAL A 262 6.82 -18.02 5.38
C VAL A 262 7.47 -18.35 4.05
N LEU A 263 7.75 -17.34 3.22
CA LEU A 263 8.49 -17.49 1.97
C LEU A 263 9.88 -16.89 2.17
N ARG A 264 10.90 -17.75 2.17
CA ARG A 264 12.28 -17.37 2.50
C ARG A 264 13.20 -17.56 1.29
N GLY A 265 13.76 -16.46 0.80
CA GLY A 265 14.93 -16.50 -0.07
C GLY A 265 16.24 -16.53 0.75
N GLY A 266 17.39 -16.43 0.07
CA GLY A 266 18.70 -16.54 0.71
C GLY A 266 19.44 -15.23 0.91
N TRP A 267 18.84 -14.09 0.59
CA TRP A 267 19.44 -12.76 0.75
C TRP A 267 19.53 -12.35 2.22
N ASP A 268 20.57 -11.62 2.57
CA ASP A 268 20.75 -10.90 3.83
C ASP A 268 21.14 -9.45 3.54
N SER A 269 20.24 -8.51 3.82
CA SER A 269 20.39 -7.09 3.56
C SER A 269 21.37 -6.40 4.52
N THR A 270 21.70 -7.01 5.66
CA THR A 270 22.65 -6.45 6.63
C THR A 270 24.09 -6.71 6.21
N THR A 271 24.32 -7.76 5.42
CA THR A 271 25.64 -8.14 4.91
C THR A 271 25.76 -8.04 3.39
N GLU A 272 24.65 -7.86 2.68
CA GLU A 272 24.53 -7.96 1.22
C GLU A 272 25.09 -9.28 0.67
N THR A 273 24.80 -10.37 1.37
CA THR A 273 25.20 -11.73 0.97
C THR A 273 23.98 -12.60 0.67
N GLY A 274 24.23 -13.73 -0.01
CA GLY A 274 23.18 -14.64 -0.44
C GLY A 274 23.05 -14.72 -1.95
N PHE A 275 22.00 -15.40 -2.42
CA PHE A 275 21.68 -15.46 -3.85
C PHE A 275 20.68 -14.36 -4.23
N ASN A 276 20.89 -13.78 -5.41
CA ASN A 276 20.31 -12.51 -5.85
C ASN A 276 19.23 -12.63 -6.93
N THR A 277 18.69 -13.83 -7.17
CA THR A 277 17.77 -14.11 -8.28
C THR A 277 16.47 -14.80 -7.87
N ASN A 278 16.14 -14.84 -6.57
CA ASN A 278 14.96 -15.56 -6.09
C ASN A 278 13.84 -14.62 -5.64
N TYR A 279 12.70 -14.71 -6.31
CA TYR A 279 11.47 -14.00 -5.97
C TYR A 279 10.64 -14.80 -4.98
N GLY A 280 9.89 -14.13 -4.09
CA GLY A 280 8.87 -14.83 -3.30
C GLY A 280 7.76 -15.32 -4.23
N ILE A 281 7.07 -14.37 -4.86
CA ILE A 281 6.01 -14.62 -5.82
C ILE A 281 6.34 -13.87 -7.11
N GLN A 282 6.37 -14.59 -8.22
CA GLN A 282 6.54 -14.03 -9.54
C GLN A 282 5.25 -14.17 -10.34
N ILE A 283 4.78 -13.07 -10.93
CA ILE A 283 3.57 -13.01 -11.75
C ILE A 283 3.96 -12.54 -13.15
N GLU A 284 3.86 -13.43 -14.13
CA GLU A 284 4.20 -13.19 -15.53
C GLU A 284 2.94 -13.22 -16.41
N GLN A 285 2.98 -12.46 -17.51
CA GLN A 285 1.95 -12.37 -18.56
C GLN A 285 0.67 -11.59 -18.18
N ALA A 286 0.05 -11.05 -19.24
CA ALA A 286 -0.95 -10.00 -19.15
C ALA A 286 -2.37 -10.46 -18.78
N ALA A 287 -2.73 -11.71 -19.10
CA ALA A 287 -4.12 -12.18 -18.98
C ALA A 287 -4.42 -12.98 -17.70
N MET A 288 -3.55 -12.87 -16.70
CA MET A 288 -3.75 -13.47 -15.37
C MET A 288 -4.87 -12.78 -14.58
N GLY A 289 -5.59 -13.55 -13.76
CA GLY A 289 -6.62 -13.02 -12.87
C GLY A 289 -6.07 -12.48 -11.54
N HIS A 290 -6.53 -13.01 -10.41
CA HIS A 290 -6.43 -12.39 -9.09
C HIS A 290 -5.40 -13.08 -8.21
N VAL A 291 -4.53 -12.30 -7.57
CA VAL A 291 -3.56 -12.81 -6.59
C VAL A 291 -3.83 -12.21 -5.22
N VAL A 292 -3.94 -13.07 -4.20
CA VAL A 292 -4.08 -12.71 -2.80
C VAL A 292 -2.87 -13.22 -2.02
N VAL A 293 -2.24 -12.36 -1.25
CA VAL A 293 -1.20 -12.71 -0.29
C VAL A 293 -1.67 -12.22 1.08
N ASP A 294 -2.03 -13.15 1.95
CA ASP A 294 -2.65 -12.86 3.24
C ASP A 294 -1.82 -13.44 4.38
N ASN A 295 -1.58 -12.66 5.43
CA ASN A 295 -0.98 -13.14 6.68
C ASN A 295 0.33 -13.92 6.47
N CYS A 296 1.14 -13.54 5.48
CA CYS A 296 2.40 -14.18 5.12
C CYS A 296 3.60 -13.40 5.67
N HIS A 297 4.74 -14.07 5.81
CA HIS A 297 6.05 -13.43 6.01
C HIS A 297 6.93 -13.74 4.82
N ILE A 298 7.31 -12.73 4.05
CA ILE A 298 8.21 -12.89 2.89
C ILE A 298 9.54 -12.20 3.20
N THR A 299 10.63 -12.93 3.09
CA THR A 299 11.94 -12.47 3.58
C THR A 299 13.11 -13.06 2.80
N GLY A 300 14.22 -12.33 2.71
CA GLY A 300 15.44 -12.82 2.07
C GLY A 300 15.33 -12.99 0.55
N CYS A 301 14.30 -12.42 -0.10
CA CYS A 301 14.11 -12.55 -1.54
C CYS A 301 14.86 -11.44 -2.30
N ASP A 302 15.21 -11.68 -3.57
CA ASP A 302 15.59 -10.61 -4.48
C ASP A 302 14.45 -9.60 -4.57
N GLN A 303 13.25 -10.11 -4.89
CA GLN A 303 12.02 -9.35 -4.79
C GLN A 303 10.94 -10.19 -4.12
N ALA A 304 10.18 -9.61 -3.19
CA ALA A 304 9.15 -10.39 -2.51
C ALA A 304 7.99 -10.71 -3.45
N ILE A 305 7.54 -9.72 -4.23
CA ILE A 305 6.58 -9.89 -5.32
C ILE A 305 7.14 -9.22 -6.58
N PHE A 306 7.31 -9.99 -7.65
CA PHE A 306 7.75 -9.48 -8.94
C PHE A 306 6.65 -9.64 -9.97
N GLU A 307 6.25 -8.54 -10.60
CA GLU A 307 5.38 -8.58 -11.77
C GLU A 307 6.12 -8.16 -13.03
N SER A 308 6.21 -9.06 -14.00
CA SER A 308 6.70 -8.72 -15.33
C SER A 308 5.53 -8.55 -16.29
N ASN A 309 5.48 -7.41 -16.97
CA ASN A 309 4.61 -7.23 -18.12
C ASN A 309 5.44 -7.34 -19.39
N THR A 310 5.52 -8.55 -19.96
CA THR A 310 6.17 -8.77 -21.26
C THR A 310 5.31 -8.29 -22.42
N ASP A 311 4.00 -8.16 -22.21
CA ASP A 311 3.01 -7.79 -23.21
C ASP A 311 2.45 -6.40 -22.87
N GLN A 312 2.26 -5.55 -23.88
CA GLN A 312 1.99 -4.11 -23.70
C GLN A 312 0.57 -3.76 -23.24
N GLU A 313 -0.34 -4.73 -23.15
CA GLU A 313 -1.74 -4.49 -22.84
C GLU A 313 -2.05 -5.03 -21.43
N ILE A 314 -2.18 -4.15 -20.43
CA ILE A 314 -2.79 -4.50 -19.14
C ILE A 314 -4.23 -4.93 -19.43
N GLN A 315 -4.62 -6.11 -18.92
CA GLN A 315 -6.02 -6.52 -18.95
C GLN A 315 -6.77 -5.93 -17.76
N ASP A 316 -8.00 -5.46 -18.02
CA ASP A 316 -8.83 -4.71 -17.08
C ASP A 316 -9.14 -5.45 -15.77
N GLU A 317 -8.89 -6.75 -15.68
CA GLU A 317 -9.31 -7.61 -14.56
C GLU A 317 -8.18 -8.11 -13.64
N LYS A 318 -6.91 -7.93 -14.00
CA LYS A 318 -5.79 -8.42 -13.17
C LYS A 318 -5.72 -7.62 -11.86
N SER A 319 -5.61 -8.31 -10.73
CA SER A 319 -5.54 -7.66 -9.41
C SER A 319 -4.57 -8.33 -8.46
N VAL A 320 -3.90 -7.55 -7.63
CA VAL A 320 -3.04 -8.05 -6.54
C VAL A 320 -3.48 -7.43 -5.22
N VAL A 321 -3.75 -8.27 -4.22
CA VAL A 321 -4.07 -7.87 -2.85
C VAL A 321 -3.05 -8.46 -1.90
N VAL A 322 -2.45 -7.62 -1.08
CA VAL A 322 -1.54 -7.99 0.00
C VAL A 322 -2.15 -7.52 1.31
N ASN A 323 -2.36 -8.44 2.25
CA ASN A 323 -3.11 -8.20 3.48
C ASN A 323 -2.39 -8.76 4.71
N ASP A 324 -2.21 -7.96 5.76
CA ASP A 324 -1.51 -8.29 7.01
C ASP A 324 -0.22 -9.10 6.82
N CYS A 325 0.55 -8.77 5.79
CA CYS A 325 1.80 -9.45 5.52
C CYS A 325 2.98 -8.72 6.17
N HIS A 326 4.06 -9.46 6.41
CA HIS A 326 5.33 -8.90 6.85
C HIS A 326 6.37 -9.13 5.75
N PHE A 327 6.98 -8.07 5.27
CA PHE A 327 8.04 -8.10 4.26
C PHE A 327 9.30 -7.53 4.86
N THR A 328 10.40 -8.28 4.72
CA THR A 328 11.71 -7.91 5.30
C THR A 328 12.83 -8.34 4.37
N ASN A 329 14.01 -7.75 4.54
CA ASN A 329 15.25 -8.31 4.02
C ASN A 329 15.19 -8.65 2.51
N TRP A 330 14.81 -7.69 1.67
CA TRP A 330 14.83 -7.86 0.21
C TRP A 330 16.09 -7.22 -0.37
N ARG A 331 16.55 -7.71 -1.52
CA ARG A 331 17.70 -7.13 -2.24
C ARG A 331 17.28 -5.99 -3.17
N GLY A 332 16.43 -6.32 -4.13
CA GLY A 332 15.89 -5.42 -5.13
C GLY A 332 14.72 -4.65 -4.53
N LEU A 333 13.51 -4.94 -4.98
CA LEU A 333 12.26 -4.32 -4.53
C LEU A 333 11.49 -5.26 -3.62
N CYS A 334 10.74 -4.75 -2.64
CA CYS A 334 9.71 -5.59 -2.02
C CYS A 334 8.64 -5.95 -3.06
N HIS A 335 8.06 -4.98 -3.76
CA HIS A 335 7.14 -5.22 -4.87
C HIS A 335 7.46 -4.35 -6.09
N TYR A 336 7.70 -5.00 -7.22
CA TYR A 336 7.67 -4.38 -8.53
C TYR A 336 6.31 -4.62 -9.19
N ALA A 337 5.44 -3.61 -9.17
CA ALA A 337 4.06 -3.67 -9.62
C ALA A 337 3.93 -3.08 -11.04
N ALA A 338 3.81 -3.93 -12.06
CA ALA A 338 3.86 -3.48 -13.46
C ALA A 338 2.76 -4.05 -14.37
N GLY A 339 1.79 -4.80 -13.84
CA GLY A 339 0.88 -5.58 -14.69
C GLY A 339 -0.59 -5.65 -14.28
N ALA A 340 -0.97 -5.23 -13.08
CA ALA A 340 -2.36 -5.30 -12.63
C ALA A 340 -3.11 -3.98 -12.85
N SER A 341 -4.41 -4.05 -13.05
CA SER A 341 -5.29 -2.88 -13.09
C SER A 341 -5.70 -2.41 -11.69
N ARG A 342 -5.61 -3.29 -10.69
CA ARG A 342 -5.98 -3.02 -9.29
C ARG A 342 -4.98 -3.57 -8.29
N TYR A 343 -4.59 -2.74 -7.35
CA TYR A 343 -3.67 -3.07 -6.27
C TYR A 343 -4.28 -2.73 -4.92
N ALA A 344 -4.11 -3.62 -3.94
CA ALA A 344 -4.39 -3.31 -2.55
C ALA A 344 -3.24 -3.75 -1.63
N TRP A 345 -2.89 -2.88 -0.69
CA TRP A 345 -1.99 -3.16 0.43
C TRP A 345 -2.73 -2.80 1.71
N LEU A 346 -3.05 -3.79 2.52
CA LEU A 346 -3.92 -3.68 3.69
C LEU A 346 -3.15 -4.18 4.91
N GLY A 347 -3.05 -3.37 5.96
CA GLY A 347 -2.47 -3.82 7.24
C GLY A 347 -1.05 -4.37 7.14
N THR A 348 -0.25 -3.98 6.15
CA THR A 348 0.99 -4.68 5.83
C THR A 348 2.22 -3.95 6.38
N ALA A 349 3.15 -4.70 6.96
CA ALA A 349 4.46 -4.20 7.37
C ALA A 349 5.48 -4.48 6.25
N ILE A 350 6.06 -3.44 5.67
CA ILE A 350 7.15 -3.53 4.68
C ILE A 350 8.36 -2.83 5.26
N VAL A 351 9.15 -3.58 6.01
CA VAL A 351 10.15 -3.04 6.92
C VAL A 351 11.52 -3.56 6.51
N CYS A 352 12.33 -2.67 5.96
CA CYS A 352 13.74 -2.96 5.78
C CYS A 352 14.38 -3.25 7.14
N ASP A 353 15.36 -4.15 7.21
CA ASP A 353 16.09 -4.37 8.47
C ASP A 353 16.71 -3.02 8.90
N PRO A 354 16.51 -2.55 10.16
CA PRO A 354 17.12 -1.31 10.64
C PRO A 354 18.65 -1.26 10.53
N ASP A 355 19.32 -2.42 10.41
CA ASP A 355 20.76 -2.56 10.21
C ASP A 355 21.13 -2.89 8.76
N ALA A 356 20.19 -2.84 7.81
CA ALA A 356 20.46 -3.06 6.40
C ALA A 356 21.47 -2.03 5.85
N LEU A 357 22.40 -2.51 5.03
CA LEU A 357 23.28 -1.63 4.26
C LEU A 357 22.45 -0.79 3.29
N ALA A 358 22.76 0.50 3.16
CA ALA A 358 22.07 1.38 2.23
C ALA A 358 22.31 1.00 0.76
N GLY A 359 23.16 0.02 0.46
CA GLY A 359 23.48 -0.40 -0.90
C GLY A 359 24.96 -0.26 -1.25
N GLY A 360 25.23 -0.52 -2.53
CA GLY A 360 26.51 -0.33 -3.20
C GLY A 360 26.30 0.07 -4.67
N PRO A 361 27.33 -0.10 -5.53
CA PRO A 361 27.20 0.15 -6.97
C PRO A 361 26.04 -0.64 -7.58
N LYS A 362 25.25 -0.01 -8.46
CA LYS A 362 24.10 -0.68 -9.08
C LYS A 362 24.55 -1.77 -10.08
N ASN A 363 24.66 -3.00 -9.63
CA ASN A 363 25.23 -4.15 -10.35
C ASN A 363 24.47 -5.48 -10.12
N ASN A 364 23.33 -5.43 -9.43
CA ASN A 364 22.50 -6.54 -8.95
C ASN A 364 23.07 -7.38 -7.79
N TYR A 365 24.07 -6.89 -7.07
CA TYR A 365 24.69 -7.59 -5.93
C TYR A 365 24.60 -6.82 -4.61
N HIS A 366 23.79 -5.78 -4.56
CA HIS A 366 23.60 -4.95 -3.38
C HIS A 366 22.12 -4.71 -3.12
N ASN A 367 21.82 -4.11 -1.97
CA ASN A 367 20.49 -3.56 -1.72
C ASN A 367 20.29 -2.34 -2.64
N GLU A 368 19.37 -2.45 -3.60
CA GLU A 368 19.34 -1.53 -4.74
C GLU A 368 18.02 -0.79 -4.91
N HIS A 369 16.94 -1.24 -4.29
CA HIS A 369 15.65 -0.59 -4.45
C HIS A 369 14.84 -0.59 -3.14
N GLY A 370 13.81 0.26 -3.14
CA GLY A 370 12.93 0.48 -2.02
C GLY A 370 11.78 -0.53 -1.95
N PRO A 371 10.74 -0.21 -1.18
CA PRO A 371 9.63 -1.11 -0.92
C PRO A 371 8.76 -1.33 -2.17
N ILE A 372 8.00 -0.30 -2.60
CA ILE A 372 6.97 -0.47 -3.63
C ILE A 372 7.26 0.43 -4.83
N ARG A 373 7.19 -0.15 -6.02
CA ARG A 373 7.23 0.59 -7.28
C ARG A 373 6.07 0.20 -8.18
N PHE A 374 5.19 1.16 -8.45
CA PHE A 374 4.14 1.06 -9.46
C PHE A 374 4.65 1.58 -10.80
N GLN A 375 4.83 0.69 -11.75
CA GLN A 375 5.30 0.98 -13.11
C GLN A 375 4.34 0.37 -14.15
N CYS A 376 3.06 0.66 -13.99
CA CYS A 376 1.99 0.20 -14.89
C CYS A 376 1.85 1.17 -16.06
N ARG A 377 1.77 0.66 -17.29
CA ARG A 377 1.71 1.48 -18.52
C ARG A 377 0.32 2.03 -18.83
N ASN A 378 -0.74 1.34 -18.38
CA ASN A 378 -2.13 1.74 -18.56
C ASN A 378 -2.69 2.24 -17.24
N THR A 379 -3.82 2.94 -17.31
CA THR A 379 -4.57 3.42 -16.15
C THR A 379 -4.86 2.27 -15.18
N PHE A 380 -4.58 2.51 -13.91
CA PHE A 380 -4.74 1.51 -12.85
C PHE A 380 -5.11 2.20 -11.54
N LYS A 381 -5.57 1.41 -10.56
CA LYS A 381 -5.95 1.91 -9.25
C LYS A 381 -5.17 1.20 -8.15
N ALA A 382 -4.74 1.95 -7.14
CA ALA A 382 -4.13 1.39 -5.94
C ALA A 382 -4.81 1.91 -4.68
N PHE A 383 -5.00 1.01 -3.73
CA PHE A 383 -5.49 1.29 -2.40
C PHE A 383 -4.45 0.83 -1.38
N ILE A 384 -3.96 1.73 -0.53
CA ILE A 384 -2.95 1.42 0.48
C ILE A 384 -3.48 1.92 1.81
N ASP A 385 -3.66 1.01 2.76
CA ASP A 385 -4.38 1.28 4.00
C ASP A 385 -3.77 0.54 5.18
N GLY A 386 -3.63 1.22 6.31
CA GLY A 386 -3.14 0.60 7.55
C GLY A 386 -1.71 0.06 7.46
N CYS A 387 -0.86 0.58 6.57
CA CYS A 387 0.47 0.01 6.35
C CYS A 387 1.57 0.68 7.19
N ASP A 388 2.62 -0.07 7.50
CA ASP A 388 3.86 0.40 8.15
C ASP A 388 5.03 0.13 7.20
N ILE A 389 5.57 1.18 6.59
CA ILE A 389 6.59 1.08 5.54
C ILE A 389 7.86 1.80 5.99
N PHE A 390 8.98 1.08 6.01
CA PHE A 390 10.29 1.64 6.35
C PHE A 390 11.34 1.29 5.30
N ASN A 391 12.05 2.31 4.83
CA ASN A 391 13.13 2.13 3.87
C ASN A 391 14.41 2.90 4.23
N ARG A 392 15.53 2.17 4.24
CA ARG A 392 16.88 2.72 4.33
C ARG A 392 17.82 2.26 3.21
N VAL A 393 17.33 1.41 2.31
CA VAL A 393 18.10 0.89 1.17
C VAL A 393 18.00 1.82 -0.03
N GLY A 394 19.09 1.91 -0.77
CA GLY A 394 19.35 2.98 -1.71
C GLY A 394 19.59 2.54 -3.14
N TRP A 395 19.33 3.46 -4.06
CA TRP A 395 19.16 3.18 -5.49
C TRP A 395 20.35 3.57 -6.36
N PHE A 396 20.95 4.72 -6.07
CA PHE A 396 22.06 5.24 -6.87
C PHE A 396 23.01 6.05 -6.00
N ARG A 397 24.27 6.11 -6.45
CA ARG A 397 25.30 6.90 -5.82
C ARG A 397 25.12 8.37 -6.15
N ASN A 398 25.09 9.21 -5.14
CA ASN A 398 24.99 10.66 -5.24
C ASN A 398 25.88 11.31 -4.19
N VAL A 399 26.74 12.25 -4.62
CA VAL A 399 27.69 12.99 -3.76
C VAL A 399 28.49 12.10 -2.78
N GLY A 400 28.86 10.89 -3.21
CA GLY A 400 29.64 9.94 -2.40
C GLY A 400 28.83 9.01 -1.49
N TYR A 401 27.50 9.17 -1.42
CA TYR A 401 26.60 8.34 -0.62
C TYR A 401 25.60 7.59 -1.49
N GLN A 402 25.07 6.49 -0.99
CA GLN A 402 24.02 5.72 -1.63
C GLN A 402 22.66 6.30 -1.23
N THR A 403 21.93 6.82 -2.22
CA THR A 403 20.69 7.56 -2.01
C THR A 403 19.55 6.62 -1.67
N GLN A 404 18.93 6.75 -0.50
CA GLN A 404 17.77 5.94 -0.10
C GLN A 404 16.60 6.14 -1.08
N GLN A 405 16.01 5.06 -1.59
CA GLN A 405 14.85 5.15 -2.48
C GLN A 405 13.57 5.53 -1.67
N PRO A 406 12.54 6.12 -2.30
CA PRO A 406 11.27 6.32 -1.60
C PRO A 406 10.61 5.04 -1.12
N CYS A 407 9.80 5.14 -0.07
CA CYS A 407 8.97 4.04 0.41
C CYS A 407 7.97 3.60 -0.66
N ILE A 408 7.37 4.59 -1.35
CA ILE A 408 6.45 4.34 -2.46
C ILE A 408 6.89 5.17 -3.67
N ARG A 409 7.00 4.50 -4.83
CA ARG A 409 7.11 5.13 -6.14
C ARG A 409 5.84 4.89 -6.91
N TRP A 410 5.01 5.90 -7.02
CA TRP A 410 3.71 5.83 -7.66
C TRP A 410 3.81 6.11 -9.16
N ASN A 411 2.98 5.39 -9.94
CA ASN A 411 2.70 5.55 -11.36
C ASN A 411 3.88 6.06 -12.21
N GLN A 412 4.97 5.32 -12.17
CA GLN A 412 6.23 5.71 -12.78
C GLN A 412 6.17 5.76 -14.32
N MET A 413 5.12 5.24 -14.94
CA MET A 413 4.91 5.38 -16.39
C MET A 413 3.97 6.54 -16.75
N ALA A 414 3.57 7.38 -15.78
CA ALA A 414 2.65 8.49 -15.97
C ALA A 414 1.34 8.09 -16.65
N ALA A 415 0.79 6.92 -16.33
CA ALA A 415 -0.45 6.44 -16.91
C ALA A 415 -1.60 7.40 -16.54
N PRO A 416 -2.26 8.04 -17.52
CA PRO A 416 -3.28 9.07 -17.29
C PRO A 416 -4.48 8.53 -16.52
N GLY A 417 -5.03 9.34 -15.63
CA GLY A 417 -6.26 9.03 -14.89
C GLY A 417 -6.11 7.88 -13.88
N SER A 418 -4.88 7.40 -13.64
CA SER A 418 -4.63 6.41 -12.58
C SER A 418 -5.11 6.95 -11.24
N VAL A 419 -5.42 6.09 -10.28
CA VAL A 419 -5.98 6.50 -8.99
C VAL A 419 -5.15 5.92 -7.86
N LEU A 420 -4.66 6.76 -6.96
CA LEU A 420 -4.07 6.33 -5.70
C LEU A 420 -4.94 6.81 -4.54
N ASN A 421 -5.33 5.88 -3.67
CA ASN A 421 -5.89 6.18 -2.36
C ASN A 421 -4.97 5.59 -1.29
N LEU A 422 -4.12 6.44 -0.71
CA LEU A 422 -3.18 6.11 0.36
C LEU A 422 -3.71 6.69 1.67
N GLN A 423 -3.97 5.83 2.65
CA GLN A 423 -4.48 6.29 3.94
C GLN A 423 -4.01 5.49 5.15
N ARG A 424 -4.19 6.10 6.34
CA ARG A 424 -3.98 5.47 7.65
C ARG A 424 -2.67 4.69 7.75
N SER A 425 -1.60 5.22 7.15
CA SER A 425 -0.33 4.51 7.00
C SER A 425 0.84 5.33 7.54
N SER A 426 1.90 4.64 7.98
CA SER A 426 3.16 5.26 8.36
C SER A 426 4.25 4.92 7.35
N LEU A 427 5.02 5.94 6.96
CA LEU A 427 6.13 5.82 6.01
C LEU A 427 7.37 6.47 6.62
N GLU A 428 8.46 5.73 6.72
CA GLU A 428 9.72 6.20 7.32
C GLU A 428 10.92 6.00 6.38
N GLY A 429 11.70 7.07 6.20
CA GLY A 429 12.95 7.06 5.45
C GLY A 429 12.80 7.33 3.94
N GLY A 430 13.89 7.14 3.21
CA GLY A 430 13.98 7.49 1.78
C GLY A 430 14.44 8.93 1.54
N GLN A 431 14.94 9.21 0.33
CA GLN A 431 15.21 10.58 -0.12
C GLN A 431 13.94 11.44 -0.15
N VAL A 432 12.80 10.81 -0.43
CA VAL A 432 11.45 11.30 -0.10
C VAL A 432 10.65 10.11 0.38
N THR A 433 9.62 10.29 1.20
CA THR A 433 8.84 9.14 1.68
C THR A 433 7.94 8.56 0.56
N ILE A 434 7.32 9.41 -0.25
CA ILE A 434 6.58 9.03 -1.45
C ILE A 434 6.97 9.91 -2.64
N ALA A 435 7.17 9.26 -3.78
CA ALA A 435 7.39 9.91 -5.07
C ALA A 435 6.20 9.63 -6.00
N VAL A 436 5.45 10.68 -6.30
CA VAL A 436 4.38 10.75 -7.31
C VAL A 436 5.01 11.32 -8.58
N THR A 437 5.89 10.53 -9.20
CA THR A 437 6.77 10.99 -10.29
C THR A 437 6.96 9.90 -11.32
N GLY A 438 7.40 10.27 -12.52
CA GLY A 438 7.75 9.33 -13.57
C GLY A 438 9.09 8.65 -13.37
N VAL A 439 9.35 7.67 -14.23
CA VAL A 439 10.66 7.03 -14.33
C VAL A 439 11.69 8.06 -14.78
N ASN A 440 12.73 8.21 -13.96
CA ASN A 440 13.99 8.90 -14.27
C ASN A 440 13.86 10.38 -14.68
N GLY A 441 12.72 11.03 -14.45
CA GLY A 441 12.53 12.44 -14.81
C GLY A 441 12.43 12.72 -16.31
N ASP A 442 12.40 11.70 -17.17
CA ASP A 442 12.24 11.85 -18.63
C ASP A 442 10.78 11.66 -19.08
N THR A 443 9.91 11.19 -18.19
CA THR A 443 8.51 10.89 -18.51
C THR A 443 7.65 12.11 -18.24
N VAL A 444 7.01 12.65 -19.27
CA VAL A 444 6.07 13.77 -19.12
C VAL A 444 4.86 13.31 -18.33
N GLU A 445 4.60 13.96 -17.20
CA GLU A 445 3.58 13.54 -16.25
C GLU A 445 2.18 13.96 -16.65
N ASN A 446 1.26 12.99 -16.62
CA ASN A 446 -0.17 13.20 -16.83
C ASN A 446 -0.88 13.39 -15.48
N VAL A 447 -2.17 13.68 -15.53
CA VAL A 447 -3.04 13.73 -14.34
C VAL A 447 -3.18 12.32 -13.73
N GLN A 448 -3.08 12.18 -12.40
CA GLN A 448 -3.02 10.87 -11.73
C GLN A 448 -3.93 10.68 -10.49
N ASN A 449 -4.95 11.51 -10.28
CA ASN A 449 -5.95 11.43 -9.18
C ASN A 449 -5.45 10.75 -7.88
N VAL A 450 -4.62 11.47 -7.13
CA VAL A 450 -3.97 10.99 -5.92
C VAL A 450 -4.62 11.60 -4.68
N LEU A 451 -5.09 10.73 -3.78
CA LEU A 451 -5.56 11.07 -2.45
C LEU A 451 -4.62 10.47 -1.41
N ILE A 452 -4.02 11.34 -0.59
CA ILE A 452 -3.20 10.99 0.56
C ILE A 452 -3.90 11.56 1.80
N ASP A 453 -4.44 10.69 2.65
CA ASP A 453 -5.26 11.09 3.80
C ASP A 453 -4.82 10.34 5.06
N ARG A 454 -4.67 11.02 6.20
CA ARG A 454 -4.31 10.39 7.48
C ARG A 454 -3.03 9.56 7.42
N CYS A 455 -1.93 10.13 6.94
CA CYS A 455 -0.63 9.44 6.91
C CYS A 455 0.38 10.10 7.86
N ILE A 456 1.32 9.30 8.37
CA ILE A 456 2.47 9.80 9.13
C ILE A 456 3.74 9.58 8.29
N PHE A 457 4.42 10.66 7.93
CA PHE A 457 5.67 10.65 7.20
C PHE A 457 6.81 11.02 8.15
N VAL A 458 7.80 10.14 8.27
CA VAL A 458 8.99 10.35 9.10
C VAL A 458 10.21 10.39 8.19
N GLY A 459 10.89 11.54 8.15
CA GLY A 459 12.12 11.68 7.40
C GLY A 459 13.30 10.96 8.06
N SER A 460 14.37 10.81 7.28
CA SER A 460 15.72 10.43 7.71
C SER A 460 16.68 11.58 7.45
N HIS A 461 17.98 11.37 7.68
CA HIS A 461 19.07 12.27 7.30
C HIS A 461 19.18 12.54 5.77
N MET A 462 18.47 11.78 4.92
CA MET A 462 18.43 11.99 3.46
C MET A 462 17.11 12.56 2.93
N THR A 463 16.06 12.65 3.76
CA THR A 463 14.73 13.06 3.30
C THR A 463 14.63 14.55 2.97
N GLN A 464 14.51 14.86 1.68
CA GLN A 464 14.31 16.21 1.13
C GLN A 464 12.87 16.70 1.28
N ALA A 465 11.91 15.80 1.12
CA ALA A 465 10.49 16.11 1.24
C ALA A 465 9.74 14.87 1.71
N ALA A 466 8.59 15.03 2.36
CA ALA A 466 7.74 13.88 2.60
C ALA A 466 7.19 13.38 1.26
N ILE A 467 6.63 14.29 0.47
CA ILE A 467 5.99 13.99 -0.81
C ILE A 467 6.74 14.76 -1.90
N LYS A 468 7.25 14.05 -2.90
CA LYS A 468 7.63 14.65 -4.18
C LYS A 468 6.54 14.37 -5.20
N ALA A 469 6.07 15.40 -5.88
CA ALA A 469 5.06 15.30 -6.92
C ALA A 469 5.52 15.98 -8.21
N ASP A 470 5.55 15.21 -9.29
CA ASP A 470 5.72 15.72 -10.65
C ASP A 470 4.38 15.65 -11.41
N SER A 471 3.28 15.35 -10.71
CA SER A 471 1.91 15.32 -11.24
C SER A 471 0.93 16.14 -10.39
N THR A 472 -0.23 16.45 -10.96
CA THR A 472 -1.34 17.17 -10.33
C THR A 472 -2.54 16.24 -10.11
N ALA A 473 -3.71 16.80 -9.76
CA ALA A 473 -4.83 16.08 -9.18
C ALA A 473 -4.38 15.37 -7.91
N LEU A 474 -3.83 16.15 -6.96
CA LEU A 474 -3.27 15.65 -5.72
C LEU A 474 -3.97 16.33 -4.55
N THR A 475 -4.58 15.54 -3.67
CA THR A 475 -5.07 16.00 -2.37
C THR A 475 -4.25 15.36 -1.26
N VAL A 476 -3.63 16.18 -0.43
CA VAL A 476 -2.91 15.76 0.78
C VAL A 476 -3.58 16.39 1.99
N ARG A 477 -4.18 15.57 2.85
CA ARG A 477 -4.89 16.07 4.03
C ARG A 477 -4.73 15.21 5.26
N ASN A 478 -4.96 15.80 6.43
CA ASN A 478 -4.85 15.14 7.72
C ASN A 478 -3.54 14.36 7.93
N CYS A 479 -2.45 14.74 7.28
CA CYS A 479 -1.17 14.05 7.42
C CYS A 479 -0.28 14.73 8.46
N ILE A 480 0.61 13.95 9.06
CA ILE A 480 1.73 14.46 9.84
C ILE A 480 3.00 14.22 9.04
N ALA A 481 3.85 15.24 8.90
CA ALA A 481 5.20 15.08 8.38
C ALA A 481 6.21 15.55 9.41
N ILE A 482 7.24 14.74 9.65
CA ILE A 482 8.27 14.99 10.66
C ILE A 482 9.63 14.93 10.01
N PHE A 483 10.38 16.02 10.10
CA PHE A 483 11.80 16.07 9.76
C PHE A 483 12.62 15.96 11.05
N PRO A 484 13.40 14.89 11.26
CA PRO A 484 14.16 14.68 12.49
C PRO A 484 15.23 15.75 12.70
N ASP A 485 15.59 15.98 13.97
CA ASP A 485 16.74 16.81 14.33
C ASP A 485 18.06 16.06 14.15
N VAL A 486 18.48 15.92 12.90
CA VAL A 486 19.66 15.13 12.53
C VAL A 486 20.46 15.85 11.45
N GLU A 487 21.78 15.73 11.51
CA GLU A 487 22.66 16.28 10.48
C GLU A 487 22.31 15.72 9.09
N ARG A 488 22.21 16.59 8.07
CA ARG A 488 22.07 16.12 6.69
C ARG A 488 23.39 15.62 6.17
N ILE A 489 23.39 14.39 5.69
CA ILE A 489 24.60 13.72 5.18
C ILE A 489 25.25 14.45 3.99
N ALA A 490 24.46 15.20 3.22
CA ALA A 490 24.98 16.08 2.18
C ALA A 490 24.01 17.20 1.81
N ARG A 491 24.55 18.28 1.22
CA ARG A 491 23.77 19.43 0.74
C ARG A 491 22.65 19.07 -0.22
N VAL A 492 22.85 18.07 -1.08
CA VAL A 492 21.80 17.67 -2.02
C VAL A 492 20.55 17.24 -1.28
N TYR A 493 20.66 16.69 -0.06
CA TYR A 493 19.54 16.20 0.77
C TYR A 493 18.99 17.25 1.74
N ALA A 494 19.27 18.53 1.50
CA ALA A 494 18.60 19.61 2.23
C ALA A 494 17.07 19.44 2.12
N PRO A 495 16.34 19.47 3.25
CA PRO A 495 14.89 19.42 3.22
C PRO A 495 14.37 20.69 2.55
N LYS A 496 13.40 20.51 1.68
CA LYS A 496 12.77 21.56 0.90
C LYS A 496 11.41 21.91 1.50
N GLY A 497 10.57 20.90 1.70
CA GLY A 497 9.22 21.12 2.21
C GLY A 497 8.47 19.84 2.46
N PHE A 498 7.26 19.96 3.02
CA PHE A 498 6.37 18.83 3.18
C PHE A 498 5.98 18.23 1.81
N VAL A 499 5.49 19.07 0.91
CA VAL A 499 5.27 18.71 -0.50
C VAL A 499 6.26 19.49 -1.38
N GLN A 500 6.98 18.79 -2.25
CA GLN A 500 7.81 19.39 -3.27
C GLN A 500 7.23 19.09 -4.65
N VAL A 501 6.94 20.14 -5.41
CA VAL A 501 6.50 20.04 -6.80
C VAL A 501 7.67 20.39 -7.72
N THR A 502 8.06 19.48 -8.62
CA THR A 502 9.21 19.71 -9.52
C THR A 502 8.83 19.62 -10.99
N ASP A 503 9.76 19.97 -11.87
CA ASP A 503 9.51 20.00 -13.31
C ASP A 503 9.33 18.60 -13.92
N ASN A 504 8.26 18.42 -14.70
CA ASN A 504 8.13 17.57 -15.90
C ASN A 504 6.65 17.27 -16.23
N PHE A 505 5.82 18.31 -16.36
CA PHE A 505 4.37 18.16 -16.54
C PHE A 505 3.93 18.20 -17.99
N ASN A 506 2.91 17.42 -18.32
CA ASN A 506 2.03 17.70 -19.45
C ASN A 506 1.29 19.03 -19.19
N PRO A 507 1.15 19.94 -20.17
CA PRO A 507 0.35 21.16 -20.01
C PRO A 507 -1.05 20.94 -19.42
N GLN A 508 -1.70 19.82 -19.71
CA GLN A 508 -3.01 19.48 -19.09
C GLN A 508 -2.88 19.23 -17.59
N ALA A 509 -1.82 18.56 -17.15
CA ALA A 509 -1.57 18.31 -15.74
C ALA A 509 -1.41 19.64 -14.98
N LEU A 510 -0.74 20.66 -15.53
CA LEU A 510 -0.58 21.96 -14.86
C LEU A 510 -1.89 22.68 -14.46
N THR A 511 -3.03 22.26 -15.04
CA THR A 511 -4.34 22.87 -14.78
C THR A 511 -5.18 22.10 -13.77
N ALA A 512 -4.83 20.85 -13.45
CA ALA A 512 -5.60 20.08 -12.47
C ALA A 512 -5.24 20.53 -11.03
N PRO A 513 -6.22 20.56 -10.11
CA PRO A 513 -6.02 21.03 -8.75
C PRO A 513 -4.95 20.29 -7.96
N MET A 514 -4.23 21.03 -7.11
CA MET A 514 -3.50 20.49 -5.97
C MET A 514 -4.01 21.13 -4.69
N ARG A 515 -4.30 20.29 -3.68
CA ARG A 515 -4.87 20.71 -2.39
C ARG A 515 -4.04 20.12 -1.26
N VAL A 516 -3.44 20.98 -0.44
CA VAL A 516 -2.66 20.58 0.75
C VAL A 516 -3.28 21.26 1.95
N TYR A 517 -4.06 20.53 2.75
CA TYR A 517 -4.78 21.14 3.87
C TYR A 517 -4.95 20.27 5.11
N ASN A 518 -5.11 20.92 6.27
CA ASN A 518 -5.21 20.23 7.57
C ASN A 518 -4.08 19.22 7.82
N ASN A 519 -2.85 19.52 7.41
CA ASN A 519 -1.67 18.72 7.73
C ASN A 519 -0.89 19.37 8.87
N SER A 520 -0.14 18.59 9.64
CA SER A 520 0.79 19.10 10.65
C SER A 520 2.22 18.75 10.26
N VAL A 521 3.06 19.75 10.08
CA VAL A 521 4.48 19.60 9.71
C VAL A 521 5.34 19.99 10.90
N LEU A 522 6.08 19.01 11.41
CA LEU A 522 7.08 19.18 12.44
C LEU A 522 8.47 19.18 11.81
N ASN A 523 9.10 20.35 11.76
CA ASN A 523 10.50 20.44 11.41
C ASN A 523 11.34 20.53 12.68
N LEU A 524 11.85 19.40 13.15
CA LEU A 524 12.69 19.36 14.34
C LEU A 524 14.15 19.68 14.01
N MET A 525 14.51 19.88 12.75
CA MET A 525 15.88 20.20 12.35
C MET A 525 16.34 21.56 12.85
N GLY A 526 17.46 21.60 13.56
CA GLY A 526 18.17 22.85 13.85
C GLY A 526 19.08 23.32 12.72
N ASP A 527 19.35 24.63 12.66
CA ASP A 527 20.20 25.24 11.61
C ASP A 527 21.61 24.63 11.56
N ALA A 528 22.15 24.19 12.71
CA ALA A 528 23.45 23.53 12.81
C ALA A 528 23.48 22.16 12.11
N ASN A 529 22.33 21.50 11.98
CA ASN A 529 22.17 20.22 11.31
C ASN A 529 21.89 20.38 9.80
N HIS A 530 21.70 21.63 9.33
CA HIS A 530 21.48 21.95 7.94
C HIS A 530 22.77 22.40 7.24
N PRO A 531 23.11 21.85 6.05
CA PRO A 531 24.39 22.08 5.39
C PRO A 531 24.54 23.50 4.81
N LEU A 532 23.45 24.28 4.77
CA LEU A 532 23.46 25.68 4.37
C LEU A 532 23.26 26.66 5.54
N GLY A 533 23.10 26.15 6.78
CA GLY A 533 22.91 26.97 7.98
C GLY A 533 21.52 27.60 8.12
N ASP A 534 20.54 27.16 7.33
CA ASP A 534 19.12 27.51 7.46
C ASP A 534 18.29 26.24 7.25
N ALA A 535 17.73 25.71 8.34
CA ALA A 535 16.98 24.46 8.35
C ALA A 535 15.50 24.63 7.99
N ARG A 536 15.04 25.83 7.64
CA ARG A 536 13.63 26.12 7.38
C ARG A 536 13.10 25.25 6.24
N VAL A 537 11.87 24.77 6.42
CA VAL A 537 11.10 24.06 5.38
C VAL A 537 9.79 24.79 5.11
N ASP A 538 9.28 24.61 3.89
CA ASP A 538 7.96 25.11 3.50
C ASP A 538 6.88 24.02 3.58
N LEU A 539 5.61 24.42 3.66
CA LEU A 539 4.49 23.48 3.50
C LEU A 539 4.45 22.91 2.07
N VAL A 540 4.63 23.78 1.08
CA VAL A 540 4.71 23.41 -0.33
C VAL A 540 5.81 24.22 -1.00
N VAL A 541 6.74 23.55 -1.66
CA VAL A 541 7.71 24.16 -2.58
C VAL A 541 7.20 23.93 -3.99
N ASP A 542 6.65 24.98 -4.60
CA ASP A 542 6.15 24.96 -5.97
C ASP A 542 7.20 25.56 -6.92
N GLU A 543 8.04 24.70 -7.50
CA GLU A 543 9.13 25.13 -8.38
C GLU A 543 8.66 25.55 -9.79
N ILE A 544 7.39 25.30 -10.12
CA ILE A 544 6.84 25.46 -11.48
C ILE A 544 5.70 26.48 -11.58
N GLY A 545 5.09 26.89 -10.47
CA GLY A 545 3.98 27.84 -10.44
C GLY A 545 2.67 27.23 -10.91
N LEU A 546 2.15 26.25 -10.16
CA LEU A 546 0.86 25.63 -10.39
C LEU A 546 -0.26 26.67 -10.40
N ALA A 547 -1.14 26.58 -11.42
CA ALA A 547 -2.22 27.54 -11.59
C ALA A 547 -3.32 27.40 -10.52
N ASP A 548 -3.52 26.18 -10.01
CA ASP A 548 -4.55 25.85 -9.04
C ASP A 548 -3.97 25.05 -7.86
N LEU A 549 -3.11 25.71 -7.08
CA LEU A 549 -2.57 25.22 -5.82
C LEU A 549 -3.27 25.90 -4.64
N GLU A 550 -3.84 25.09 -3.73
CA GLU A 550 -4.33 25.56 -2.44
C GLU A 550 -3.51 24.97 -1.30
N VAL A 551 -3.02 25.85 -0.43
CA VAL A 551 -2.37 25.50 0.84
C VAL A 551 -3.16 26.15 1.97
N ALA A 552 -3.97 25.38 2.69
CA ALA A 552 -4.93 25.92 3.67
C ALA A 552 -4.92 25.15 4.99
N ASN A 553 -5.13 25.83 6.12
CA ASN A 553 -5.41 25.20 7.40
C ASN A 553 -4.36 24.16 7.87
N ASN A 554 -3.10 24.30 7.46
CA ASN A 554 -1.99 23.45 7.90
C ASN A 554 -1.28 24.06 9.11
N VAL A 555 -0.68 23.20 9.93
CA VAL A 555 0.26 23.60 10.97
C VAL A 555 1.69 23.38 10.47
N LEU A 556 2.56 24.38 10.63
CA LEU A 556 4.00 24.31 10.47
C LEU A 556 4.64 24.70 11.80
N HIS A 557 5.45 23.82 12.37
CA HIS A 557 6.09 24.02 13.66
C HIS A 557 7.58 23.65 13.56
N GLN A 558 8.45 24.63 13.77
CA GLN A 558 9.90 24.53 13.56
C GLN A 558 10.66 25.07 14.78
N PRO A 559 10.60 24.38 15.92
CA PRO A 559 11.07 24.91 17.21
C PRO A 559 12.59 25.05 17.32
N ASN A 560 13.36 24.31 16.50
CA ASN A 560 14.81 24.21 16.63
C ASN A 560 15.59 25.15 15.69
N LEU A 561 14.89 25.97 14.88
CA LEU A 561 15.53 26.99 14.05
C LEU A 561 16.25 28.03 14.93
N GLY A 562 17.27 28.71 14.39
CA GLY A 562 17.95 29.81 15.06
C GLY A 562 17.01 30.95 15.44
N VAL A 563 15.94 31.13 14.65
CA VAL A 563 14.73 31.87 15.05
C VAL A 563 13.55 30.89 14.97
N PRO A 564 13.08 30.35 16.10
CA PRO A 564 12.00 29.37 16.12
C PRO A 564 10.72 29.90 15.45
N ASP A 565 10.09 29.05 14.64
CA ASP A 565 8.77 29.30 14.05
C ASP A 565 7.76 28.41 14.76
N VAL A 566 7.08 28.97 15.76
CA VAL A 566 6.23 28.23 16.71
C VAL A 566 4.88 28.90 16.94
N ASP A 567 4.46 29.79 16.04
CA ASP A 567 3.29 30.66 16.20
C ASP A 567 1.96 29.91 16.37
N GLN A 568 1.94 28.63 15.99
CA GLN A 568 0.78 27.75 16.12
C GLN A 568 0.83 26.83 17.35
N GLY A 569 1.86 26.95 18.20
CA GLY A 569 1.98 26.22 19.46
C GLY A 569 1.15 26.85 20.60
N PRO A 570 1.05 26.18 21.78
CA PRO A 570 1.71 24.92 22.12
C PRO A 570 1.09 23.70 21.44
N LEU A 571 1.94 22.76 21.02
CA LEU A 571 1.54 21.46 20.48
C LEU A 571 1.97 20.34 21.45
N SER A 572 1.27 19.22 21.44
CA SER A 572 1.66 18.02 22.18
C SER A 572 2.97 17.46 21.64
N THR A 573 3.87 17.07 22.54
CA THR A 573 5.13 16.37 22.24
C THR A 573 5.03 14.88 22.57
N GLN A 574 3.81 14.33 22.62
CA GLN A 574 3.58 12.90 22.88
C GLN A 574 4.31 12.07 21.82
N ILE A 575 5.26 11.24 22.26
CA ILE A 575 5.95 10.30 21.38
C ILE A 575 4.99 9.15 21.04
N LEU A 576 4.85 8.87 19.75
CA LEU A 576 4.05 7.76 19.24
C LEU A 576 4.84 6.45 19.30
N TRP A 577 6.07 6.46 18.79
CA TRP A 577 6.99 5.33 18.77
C TRP A 577 8.42 5.80 18.46
N LEU A 578 9.41 4.91 18.61
CA LEU A 578 10.80 5.19 18.26
C LEU A 578 11.03 5.13 16.74
N PRO A 579 11.88 5.99 16.14
CA PRO A 579 12.30 5.84 14.75
C PRO A 579 13.17 4.57 14.56
N ARG A 580 13.16 4.01 13.35
CA ARG A 580 13.98 2.88 12.90
C ARG A 580 15.31 3.33 12.29
N GLU A 581 15.43 4.57 11.82
CA GLU A 581 16.67 5.10 11.25
C GLU A 581 17.78 5.24 12.31
N ARG A 582 18.74 4.30 12.28
CA ARG A 582 19.88 4.21 13.21
C ARG A 582 21.14 4.96 12.75
N GLY A 583 21.11 5.60 11.60
CA GLY A 583 22.27 6.26 10.99
C GLY A 583 22.68 5.63 9.68
N TYR A 584 23.72 6.15 9.04
CA TYR A 584 24.09 5.72 7.69
C TYR A 584 25.12 4.59 7.70
N ILE A 585 24.89 3.54 6.91
CA ILE A 585 25.83 2.44 6.68
C ILE A 585 25.64 1.95 5.24
N SER A 586 26.72 1.64 4.52
CA SER A 586 26.67 1.14 3.14
C SER A 586 27.87 0.22 2.86
N GLN A 587 27.95 -0.38 1.67
CA GLN A 587 29.10 -1.20 1.30
C GLN A 587 30.42 -0.39 1.25
N GLU A 588 30.35 0.86 0.81
CA GLU A 588 31.50 1.78 0.78
C GLU A 588 31.79 2.44 2.15
N GLN A 589 30.80 2.43 3.06
CA GLN A 589 30.87 2.97 4.41
C GLN A 589 30.35 1.91 5.41
N PRO A 590 31.14 0.86 5.70
CA PRO A 590 30.69 -0.30 6.46
C PRO A 590 30.57 -0.03 7.97
N GLU A 591 31.10 1.09 8.45
CA GLU A 591 30.90 1.54 9.83
C GLU A 591 29.64 2.40 9.91
N LEU A 592 28.76 2.08 10.87
CA LEU A 592 27.55 2.86 11.14
C LEU A 592 27.91 4.28 11.58
N LEU A 593 27.54 5.25 10.76
CA LEU A 593 27.61 6.67 11.05
C LEU A 593 26.40 7.09 11.91
N ALA A 594 26.51 6.82 13.21
CA ALA A 594 25.43 7.06 14.19
C ALA A 594 25.06 8.54 14.36
N GLN A 595 25.90 9.48 13.92
CA GLN A 595 25.53 10.91 13.89
C GLN A 595 24.34 11.21 12.97
N TYR A 596 24.02 10.29 12.07
CA TYR A 596 22.87 10.37 11.16
C TYR A 596 21.62 9.61 11.66
N ALA A 597 21.64 9.13 12.91
CA ALA A 597 20.49 8.47 13.53
C ALA A 597 19.40 9.49 13.87
N SER A 598 18.14 9.11 13.67
CA SER A 598 17.02 9.94 14.12
C SER A 598 16.91 9.92 15.65
N PRO A 599 16.76 11.07 16.33
CA PRO A 599 16.55 11.13 17.77
C PRO A 599 15.34 10.30 18.24
N LEU A 600 15.41 9.72 19.42
CA LEU A 600 14.38 8.80 19.94
C LEU A 600 13.01 9.48 20.14
N ASP A 601 12.99 10.79 20.34
CA ASP A 601 11.82 11.64 20.51
C ASP A 601 11.31 12.27 19.20
N THR A 602 11.81 11.81 18.04
CA THR A 602 11.43 12.32 16.71
C THR A 602 9.93 12.17 16.46
N VAL A 603 9.37 10.97 16.65
CA VAL A 603 8.01 10.68 16.15
C VAL A 603 6.94 11.12 17.14
N GLN A 604 6.54 12.39 17.03
CA GLN A 604 5.59 13.05 17.92
C GLN A 604 4.19 13.15 17.30
N LEU A 605 3.17 13.25 18.14
CA LEU A 605 1.78 13.54 17.78
C LEU A 605 1.47 15.03 18.04
N PRO A 606 1.58 15.93 17.03
CA PRO A 606 1.50 17.38 17.19
C PRO A 606 0.06 17.88 17.35
N ARG A 607 -0.63 17.42 18.40
CA ARG A 607 -1.98 17.84 18.72
C ARG A 607 -1.96 19.27 19.29
N PRO A 608 -2.74 20.22 18.76
CA PRO A 608 -2.88 21.54 19.37
C PRO A 608 -3.37 21.43 20.83
N LEU A 609 -2.67 22.11 21.74
CA LEU A 609 -3.02 22.17 23.17
C LEU A 609 -3.77 23.46 23.49
N GLU A 610 -4.33 23.52 24.71
CA GLU A 610 -4.99 24.75 25.19
C GLU A 610 -4.05 25.96 25.08
N GLY A 611 -4.58 27.06 24.53
CA GLY A 611 -3.81 28.27 24.24
C GLY A 611 -3.17 28.30 22.85
N SER A 612 -3.21 27.20 22.09
CA SER A 612 -2.70 27.19 20.71
C SER A 612 -3.57 28.05 19.79
N PRO A 613 -2.98 28.98 19.01
CA PRO A 613 -3.69 29.72 17.97
C PRO A 613 -4.21 28.86 16.82
N ALA A 614 -3.80 27.59 16.71
CA ALA A 614 -4.33 26.67 15.72
C ALA A 614 -5.76 26.18 16.07
N LEU A 615 -6.14 26.22 17.35
CA LEU A 615 -7.44 25.73 17.81
C LEU A 615 -8.60 26.58 17.26
N GLY A 616 -9.53 25.94 16.56
CA GLY A 616 -10.71 26.59 16.01
C GLY A 616 -10.46 27.66 14.94
N ASN A 617 -9.24 27.70 14.38
CA ASN A 617 -8.81 28.78 13.50
C ASN A 617 -8.83 28.41 12.00
N ALA A 618 -9.31 27.22 11.64
CA ALA A 618 -9.50 26.82 10.24
C ALA A 618 -10.81 27.43 9.66
N LEU A 619 -10.85 28.76 9.55
CA LEU A 619 -12.06 29.54 9.25
C LEU A 619 -12.30 29.80 7.75
N SER A 620 -11.32 29.50 6.89
CA SER A 620 -11.40 29.72 5.44
C SER A 620 -10.58 28.69 4.66
N GLY A 621 -10.87 28.52 3.38
CA GLY A 621 -10.23 27.52 2.53
C GLY A 621 -10.71 26.10 2.82
N SER A 622 -10.03 25.12 2.23
CA SER A 622 -10.34 23.70 2.35
C SER A 622 -10.16 23.19 3.79
N VAL A 623 -11.18 22.50 4.29
CA VAL A 623 -11.16 21.84 5.60
C VAL A 623 -11.56 20.38 5.45
N SER A 624 -10.80 19.48 6.07
CA SER A 624 -11.14 18.05 6.08
C SER A 624 -12.29 17.77 7.03
N TYR A 625 -13.22 16.91 6.64
CA TYR A 625 -14.39 16.59 7.46
C TYR A 625 -14.08 15.85 8.77
N ARG A 626 -13.03 15.03 8.75
CA ARG A 626 -12.54 14.28 9.90
C ARG A 626 -11.07 14.55 10.13
N ASP A 627 -10.61 14.43 11.37
CA ASP A 627 -9.21 14.54 11.72
C ASP A 627 -8.41 13.26 11.39
N LEU A 628 -7.12 13.27 11.74
CA LEU A 628 -6.17 12.14 11.61
C LEU A 628 -6.68 10.86 12.30
N LEU A 629 -7.40 10.98 13.41
CA LEU A 629 -7.88 9.85 14.22
C LEU A 629 -9.28 9.40 13.81
N GLY A 630 -9.89 10.07 12.83
CA GLY A 630 -11.22 9.76 12.32
C GLY A 630 -12.36 10.43 13.09
N ASN A 631 -12.07 11.37 14.00
CA ASN A 631 -13.10 12.14 14.69
C ASN A 631 -13.69 13.19 13.74
N ASP A 632 -15.01 13.39 13.81
CA ASP A 632 -15.66 14.48 13.09
C ASP A 632 -15.13 15.83 13.62
N ARG A 633 -14.81 16.75 12.71
CA ARG A 633 -14.35 18.07 13.12
C ARG A 633 -15.52 18.94 13.62
N PRO A 634 -15.29 19.80 14.62
CA PRO A 634 -16.32 20.71 15.13
C PRO A 634 -16.63 21.84 14.13
N THR A 635 -17.67 22.62 14.41
CA THR A 635 -18.06 23.80 13.60
C THR A 635 -16.94 24.82 13.42
N TYR A 636 -16.07 24.95 14.41
CA TYR A 636 -14.84 25.75 14.34
C TYR A 636 -13.66 24.78 14.39
N PRO A 637 -13.26 24.23 13.24
CA PRO A 637 -12.21 23.23 13.16
C PRO A 637 -10.84 23.83 13.46
N SER A 638 -9.94 23.01 13.98
CA SER A 638 -8.55 23.40 14.21
C SER A 638 -7.74 23.34 12.91
N MET A 639 -6.72 24.19 12.82
CA MET A 639 -5.66 24.00 11.84
C MET A 639 -4.86 22.72 12.18
N GLY A 640 -4.26 22.10 11.17
CA GLY A 640 -3.47 20.90 11.31
C GLY A 640 -4.28 19.60 11.30
N ALA A 641 -3.58 18.49 11.51
CA ALA A 641 -4.12 17.14 11.33
C ALA A 641 -5.06 16.68 12.45
N LEU A 642 -5.05 17.34 13.60
CA LEU A 642 -5.70 16.87 14.83
C LEU A 642 -6.56 17.95 15.45
N GLU A 643 -7.69 17.55 16.03
CA GLU A 643 -8.47 18.39 16.94
C GLU A 643 -7.95 18.28 18.39
N ARG A 644 -8.43 19.21 19.25
CA ARG A 644 -8.21 19.10 20.70
C ARG A 644 -8.77 17.76 21.21
N GLY A 645 -7.97 17.07 22.02
CA GLY A 645 -8.34 15.83 22.69
C GLY A 645 -9.10 16.05 23.98
#